data_AF-A0A6A5TCG9-F1
#
_entry.id   AF-A0A6A5TCG9-F1
#
_cell.length_a   1.000
_cell.length_b   1.000
_cell.length_c   1.000
_cell.angle_alpha   90.00
_cell.angle_beta   90.00
_cell.angle_gamma   90.00
#
_symmetry.space_group_name_H-M   'P 1'
#
loop_
_entity.id
_entity.type
_entity.pdbx_description
1 polymer ?
#
loop_
_entity_poly.entity_id
_entity_poly.type
_entity_poly.pdbx_seq_one_letter_code
_entity_poly.pdbx_strand_id
1 'polypeptide(L)'
;MSSSVYTRPPRPPSPSLKRATITVHALSAGHFTLPEYQFVHPVSYDARKTVPSLAFLIQHHDTQNGTTTRIVFDLGLRRDITRYAAPIQKHVGTRQPMTTDPDVVKSLARGGLTPDDIDYVLYSHVHWDHIGEPRDFPSSIFVVGNGALGLLNGTSATSHGGHSFFEHDLLPEGRTVELSDPSSSNQRPSSSQPTGKLDFDQPWKAFRNLPQTLDVFNDGSLLIVNAPGHLAGHVNILAQVSESHQVYLGGDSCHDRRLLTGEKEIGEWNDTSGHVCCIHANRKEAEATIDRIRQLEKDGVEMIFAHDVEWENRPANKAPHSHTQHLPISSHISSRSSKFQNAAVSALLHAIVGECGACVPRTGHRHLSPTPHHISVFLSRTTIRTFGTTAQPAQYHPQQPQLPHGPPHHLCPHPPLQYPLALSFAGARLDRVSFHLCPSAPTLLLLERVTIMASSSGSPFIRPPAYSILSTPPDMSLTPQQQSLKERFDAQLGPDAFDESWSRLLKHSPEMFSASLRLTSVPKRKGHLSPKIQSLVSLSVASASTHLHVPNIQRYTKQALANGASKQEIVEVLCLTSTLGIHACNIGVPILFEVLREEGKELPKGMDGMSKEQWELREDFEKKRGYWHAFWEDFLRLSPEFFGAYVEFSSVPWTNEGGNGVLEPKVKELIYCAFDTAATHLYTPGLKLHMNNVLKYGGTAEEIMEVMELATLLSISTMDVSLPILEKELANQ
;
A
#
# COMPACT_ATOMS: atom_id res chain seq x y z
N MET A 1 12.50 -55.30 9.83
CA MET A 1 11.47 -54.55 9.08
C MET A 1 10.14 -54.72 9.81
N SER A 2 9.36 -53.66 9.98
CA SER A 2 7.98 -53.73 10.47
C SER A 2 7.17 -52.66 9.73
N SER A 3 6.06 -53.04 9.14
CA SER A 3 5.23 -52.16 8.31
C SER A 3 4.01 -51.67 9.10
N SER A 4 4.08 -50.47 9.65
CA SER A 4 2.92 -49.77 10.21
C SER A 4 1.98 -49.33 9.08
N VAL A 5 1.02 -50.19 8.75
CA VAL A 5 -0.12 -49.83 7.90
C VAL A 5 -1.01 -48.87 8.69
N TYR A 6 -0.94 -47.59 8.35
CA TYR A 6 -1.85 -46.58 8.91
C TYR A 6 -3.25 -46.77 8.31
N THR A 7 -4.14 -47.38 9.10
CA THR A 7 -5.57 -47.40 8.78
C THR A 7 -6.14 -46.00 8.91
N ARG A 8 -6.74 -45.49 7.83
CA ARG A 8 -7.49 -44.22 7.86
C ARG A 8 -8.61 -44.34 8.91
N PRO A 9 -8.77 -43.38 9.84
CA PRO A 9 -9.87 -43.42 10.79
C PRO A 9 -11.21 -43.44 10.03
N PRO A 10 -12.25 -44.10 10.57
CA PRO A 10 -13.54 -44.21 9.88
C PRO A 10 -14.11 -42.81 9.62
N ARG A 11 -14.45 -42.53 8.35
CA ARG A 11 -15.17 -41.31 7.96
C ARG A 11 -16.44 -41.24 8.82
N PRO A 12 -16.70 -40.15 9.56
CA PRO A 12 -17.96 -40.01 10.31
C PRO A 12 -19.13 -40.11 9.31
N PRO A 13 -20.23 -40.79 9.66
CA PRO A 13 -21.32 -41.04 8.72
C PRO A 13 -21.86 -39.72 8.18
N SER A 14 -22.00 -39.62 6.85
CA SER A 14 -22.73 -38.51 6.24
C SER A 14 -24.14 -38.46 6.84
N PRO A 15 -24.66 -37.29 7.23
CA PRO A 15 -26.08 -37.18 7.58
C PRO A 15 -26.89 -37.62 6.36
N SER A 16 -27.88 -38.50 6.56
CA SER A 16 -28.61 -39.07 5.42
C SER A 16 -29.54 -38.03 4.81
N LEU A 17 -29.30 -37.65 3.55
CA LEU A 17 -30.05 -36.65 2.75
C LEU A 17 -31.52 -37.05 2.44
N LYS A 18 -32.15 -37.87 3.28
CA LYS A 18 -33.53 -38.38 3.11
C LYS A 18 -34.62 -37.30 3.21
N ARG A 19 -34.25 -36.05 3.49
CA ARG A 19 -35.15 -34.92 3.74
C ARG A 19 -34.90 -33.70 2.84
N ALA A 20 -33.72 -33.58 2.24
CA ALA A 20 -33.38 -32.41 1.44
C ALA A 20 -32.39 -32.73 0.32
N THR A 21 -32.46 -31.98 -0.77
CA THR A 21 -31.41 -31.92 -1.79
C THR A 21 -30.84 -30.50 -1.86
N ILE A 22 -29.52 -30.39 -1.99
CA ILE A 22 -28.82 -29.12 -2.25
C ILE A 22 -28.34 -29.11 -3.70
N THR A 23 -28.56 -28.00 -4.41
CA THR A 23 -27.78 -27.66 -5.61
C THR A 23 -27.00 -26.37 -5.38
N VAL A 24 -25.83 -26.27 -6.00
CA VAL A 24 -24.96 -25.09 -5.94
C VAL A 24 -24.52 -24.75 -7.36
N HIS A 25 -24.69 -23.48 -7.75
CA HIS A 25 -24.33 -22.97 -9.07
C HIS A 25 -23.43 -21.75 -8.90
N ALA A 26 -22.22 -21.80 -9.45
CA ALA A 26 -21.34 -20.63 -9.47
C ALA A 26 -21.88 -19.57 -10.44
N LEU A 27 -21.99 -18.34 -9.96
CA LEU A 27 -22.43 -17.16 -10.69
C LEU A 27 -21.19 -16.29 -10.95
N SER A 28 -20.92 -16.00 -12.22
CA SER A 28 -19.92 -15.00 -12.58
C SER A 28 -20.48 -13.62 -12.23
N ALA A 29 -19.74 -12.87 -11.41
CA ALA A 29 -20.10 -11.54 -10.92
C ALA A 29 -18.93 -10.55 -11.10
N GLY A 30 -18.28 -10.66 -12.26
CA GLY A 30 -17.14 -9.85 -12.68
C GLY A 30 -15.75 -10.45 -12.39
N HIS A 31 -14.72 -9.72 -12.82
CA HIS A 31 -13.30 -10.01 -12.66
C HIS A 31 -12.51 -8.74 -12.38
N PHE A 32 -11.40 -8.84 -11.67
CA PHE A 32 -10.53 -7.71 -11.33
C PHE A 32 -9.09 -8.15 -11.08
N THR A 33 -8.13 -7.22 -11.09
CA THR A 33 -6.70 -7.57 -11.04
C THR A 33 -6.07 -7.27 -9.70
N LEU A 34 -5.58 -8.32 -9.04
CA LEU A 34 -4.85 -8.25 -7.77
C LEU A 34 -3.36 -7.96 -7.99
N PRO A 35 -2.74 -7.04 -7.24
CA PRO A 35 -1.29 -7.02 -7.03
C PRO A 35 -0.87 -8.19 -6.14
N GLU A 36 -0.27 -9.23 -6.72
CA GLU A 36 -0.02 -10.51 -6.02
C GLU A 36 0.74 -10.34 -4.69
N TYR A 37 1.66 -9.39 -4.60
CA TYR A 37 2.44 -9.13 -3.37
C TYR A 37 1.58 -8.73 -2.15
N GLN A 38 0.32 -8.29 -2.35
CA GLN A 38 -0.61 -7.99 -1.26
C GLN A 38 -1.37 -9.22 -0.75
N PHE A 39 -1.18 -10.39 -1.37
CA PHE A 39 -1.95 -11.61 -1.10
C PHE A 39 -1.06 -12.85 -0.93
N VAL A 40 0.07 -12.94 -1.65
CA VAL A 40 1.00 -14.08 -1.61
C VAL A 40 2.47 -13.65 -1.51
N HIS A 41 3.26 -14.46 -0.80
CA HIS A 41 4.71 -14.33 -0.67
C HIS A 41 5.40 -15.71 -0.88
N PRO A 42 6.62 -15.78 -1.44
CA PRO A 42 7.35 -14.73 -2.15
C PRO A 42 6.86 -14.57 -3.60
N VAL A 43 6.77 -13.34 -4.07
CA VAL A 43 6.38 -12.96 -5.45
C VAL A 43 7.00 -11.60 -5.81
N SER A 44 7.07 -11.26 -7.11
CA SER A 44 7.57 -9.95 -7.54
C SER A 44 6.55 -8.83 -7.28
N TYR A 45 7.02 -7.62 -6.98
CA TYR A 45 6.17 -6.46 -6.64
C TYR A 45 5.30 -5.97 -7.81
N ASP A 46 5.76 -6.18 -9.05
CA ASP A 46 5.04 -5.91 -10.29
C ASP A 46 4.08 -7.03 -10.70
N ALA A 47 4.06 -8.19 -10.01
CA ALA A 47 3.19 -9.31 -10.36
C ALA A 47 1.70 -8.95 -10.20
N ARG A 48 0.89 -9.32 -11.20
CA ARG A 48 -0.54 -8.97 -11.30
C ARG A 48 -1.32 -10.20 -11.80
N LYS A 49 -2.39 -10.55 -11.09
CA LYS A 49 -3.25 -11.70 -11.41
C LYS A 49 -4.71 -11.24 -11.50
N THR A 50 -5.34 -11.41 -12.67
CA THR A 50 -6.78 -11.20 -12.80
C THR A 50 -7.53 -12.38 -12.22
N VAL A 51 -8.43 -12.11 -11.26
CA VAL A 51 -9.25 -13.08 -10.54
C VAL A 51 -10.74 -12.83 -10.83
N PRO A 52 -11.60 -13.86 -10.79
CA PRO A 52 -13.04 -13.64 -10.72
C PRO A 52 -13.44 -13.02 -9.38
N SER A 53 -14.63 -12.45 -9.30
CA SER A 53 -15.44 -12.50 -8.08
C SER A 53 -16.62 -13.44 -8.36
N LEU A 54 -16.58 -14.64 -7.77
CA LEU A 54 -17.63 -15.64 -7.88
C LEU A 54 -18.64 -15.48 -6.74
N ALA A 55 -19.90 -15.30 -7.10
CA ALA A 55 -21.05 -15.50 -6.22
C ALA A 55 -21.62 -16.92 -6.43
N PHE A 56 -22.52 -17.38 -5.56
CA PHE A 56 -23.10 -18.72 -5.67
C PHE A 56 -24.60 -18.74 -5.40
N LEU A 57 -25.38 -19.30 -6.33
CA LEU A 57 -26.77 -19.67 -6.05
C LEU A 57 -26.78 -21.04 -5.37
N ILE A 58 -27.27 -21.08 -4.14
CA ILE A 58 -27.54 -22.29 -3.37
C ILE A 58 -29.05 -22.49 -3.35
N GLN A 59 -29.52 -23.69 -3.69
CA GLN A 59 -30.93 -24.06 -3.58
C GLN A 59 -31.06 -25.28 -2.67
N HIS A 60 -31.76 -25.11 -1.54
CA HIS A 60 -32.22 -26.20 -0.68
C HIS A 60 -33.65 -26.56 -1.09
N HIS A 61 -33.95 -27.84 -1.25
CA HIS A 61 -35.28 -28.34 -1.52
C HIS A 61 -35.67 -29.41 -0.49
N ASP A 62 -36.64 -29.11 0.38
CA ASP A 62 -37.17 -30.05 1.38
C ASP A 62 -38.11 -31.06 0.69
N THR A 63 -37.74 -32.34 0.74
CA THR A 63 -38.45 -33.43 0.04
C THR A 63 -39.72 -33.90 0.76
N GLN A 64 -40.01 -33.40 1.97
CA GLN A 64 -41.21 -33.71 2.75
C GLN A 64 -42.33 -32.69 2.55
N ASN A 65 -41.99 -31.42 2.32
CA ASN A 65 -42.97 -30.35 2.08
C ASN A 65 -42.91 -29.74 0.66
N GLY A 66 -41.88 -30.04 -0.13
CA GLY A 66 -41.72 -29.59 -1.51
C GLY A 66 -41.25 -28.13 -1.68
N THR A 67 -40.93 -27.43 -0.59
CA THR A 67 -40.46 -26.04 -0.61
C THR A 67 -39.02 -25.98 -1.10
N THR A 68 -38.72 -25.01 -1.96
CA THR A 68 -37.34 -24.69 -2.36
C THR A 68 -36.96 -23.32 -1.82
N THR A 69 -35.94 -23.26 -0.96
CA THR A 69 -35.33 -22.01 -0.48
C THR A 69 -34.13 -21.67 -1.36
N ARG A 70 -34.06 -20.44 -1.88
CA ARG A 70 -32.93 -19.93 -2.67
C ARG A 70 -32.12 -18.92 -1.87
N ILE A 71 -30.83 -19.21 -1.73
CA ILE A 71 -29.85 -18.35 -1.06
C ILE A 71 -28.82 -17.96 -2.12
N VAL A 72 -28.56 -16.67 -2.28
CA VAL A 72 -27.39 -16.19 -3.02
C VAL A 72 -26.28 -15.89 -2.01
N PHE A 73 -25.13 -16.53 -2.19
CA PHE A 73 -23.93 -16.34 -1.38
C PHE A 73 -22.98 -15.39 -2.11
N ASP A 74 -22.78 -14.19 -1.54
CA ASP A 74 -22.18 -12.99 -2.13
C ASP A 74 -22.86 -12.45 -3.39
N LEU A 75 -22.65 -11.17 -3.71
CA LEU A 75 -23.13 -10.49 -4.92
C LEU A 75 -22.01 -10.03 -5.88
N GLY A 76 -20.74 -10.25 -5.53
CA GLY A 76 -19.56 -9.94 -6.34
C GLY A 76 -19.34 -8.44 -6.58
N LEU A 77 -18.85 -8.08 -7.77
CA LEU A 77 -18.59 -6.68 -8.13
C LEU A 77 -19.89 -5.92 -8.43
N ARG A 78 -20.00 -4.66 -7.98
CA ARG A 78 -21.13 -3.78 -8.30
C ARG A 78 -21.10 -3.45 -9.80
N ARG A 79 -22.17 -3.77 -10.52
CA ARG A 79 -22.38 -3.53 -11.97
C ARG A 79 -21.88 -2.16 -12.44
N ASP A 80 -22.19 -1.12 -11.67
CA ASP A 80 -21.74 0.26 -11.88
C ASP A 80 -20.76 0.69 -10.78
N ILE A 81 -19.47 0.76 -11.13
CA ILE A 81 -18.40 1.15 -10.19
C ILE A 81 -18.51 2.60 -9.71
N THR A 82 -19.21 3.48 -10.44
CA THR A 82 -19.39 4.89 -10.04
C THR A 82 -20.36 5.05 -8.86
N ARG A 83 -21.08 3.98 -8.52
CA ARG A 83 -22.01 3.90 -7.38
C ARG A 83 -21.38 3.34 -6.11
N TYR A 84 -20.11 2.94 -6.12
CA TYR A 84 -19.35 2.74 -4.88
C TYR A 84 -19.00 4.09 -4.23
N ALA A 85 -18.80 4.12 -2.92
CA ALA A 85 -18.25 5.27 -2.22
C ALA A 85 -16.87 5.71 -2.78
N ALA A 86 -16.58 7.01 -2.74
CA ALA A 86 -15.38 7.59 -3.35
C ALA A 86 -14.01 6.98 -2.91
N PRO A 87 -13.84 6.45 -1.68
CA PRO A 87 -12.62 5.71 -1.33
C PRO A 87 -12.48 4.40 -2.11
N ILE A 88 -13.55 3.62 -2.25
CA ILE A 88 -13.58 2.38 -3.04
C ILE A 88 -13.33 2.68 -4.52
N GLN A 89 -13.94 3.74 -5.09
CA GLN A 89 -13.65 4.15 -6.47
C GLN A 89 -12.15 4.39 -6.73
N LYS A 90 -11.44 5.00 -5.76
CA LYS A 90 -9.99 5.19 -5.82
C LYS A 90 -9.23 3.86 -5.69
N HIS A 91 -9.71 2.94 -4.84
CA HIS A 91 -9.15 1.60 -4.70
C HIS A 91 -9.25 0.79 -6.00
N VAL A 92 -10.42 0.79 -6.64
CA VAL A 92 -10.73 0.14 -7.93
C VAL A 92 -9.78 0.61 -9.06
N GLY A 93 -9.30 1.85 -9.01
CA GLY A 93 -8.27 2.35 -9.93
C GLY A 93 -6.94 1.58 -9.86
N THR A 94 -6.65 0.91 -8.74
CA THR A 94 -5.46 0.05 -8.56
C THR A 94 -5.70 -1.43 -8.91
N ARG A 95 -6.94 -1.79 -9.30
CA ARG A 95 -7.40 -3.17 -9.52
C ARG A 95 -7.71 -3.48 -10.98
N GLN A 96 -7.06 -2.77 -11.90
CA GLN A 96 -7.30 -2.84 -13.35
C GLN A 96 -6.34 -3.82 -14.05
N PRO A 97 -6.77 -4.52 -15.13
CA PRO A 97 -8.11 -4.49 -15.73
C PRO A 97 -9.20 -5.12 -14.84
N MET A 98 -10.42 -4.61 -14.99
CA MET A 98 -11.64 -5.05 -14.30
C MET A 98 -12.82 -5.12 -15.28
N THR A 99 -13.71 -6.09 -15.08
CA THR A 99 -14.98 -6.25 -15.79
C THR A 99 -16.10 -6.53 -14.81
N THR A 100 -17.20 -5.76 -14.87
CA THR A 100 -18.39 -5.93 -14.02
C THR A 100 -19.56 -6.60 -14.75
N ASP A 101 -19.26 -7.30 -15.86
CA ASP A 101 -20.23 -7.99 -16.71
C ASP A 101 -19.75 -9.42 -17.01
N PRO A 102 -20.60 -10.47 -16.81
CA PRO A 102 -21.91 -10.42 -16.18
C PRO A 102 -21.83 -10.07 -14.68
N ASP A 103 -22.91 -9.51 -14.17
CA ASP A 103 -23.19 -9.40 -12.74
C ASP A 103 -24.06 -10.59 -12.26
N VAL A 104 -24.33 -10.66 -10.96
CA VAL A 104 -25.21 -11.71 -10.40
C VAL A 104 -26.60 -11.69 -11.03
N VAL A 105 -27.18 -10.53 -11.32
CA VAL A 105 -28.53 -10.44 -11.91
C VAL A 105 -28.56 -11.07 -13.30
N LYS A 106 -27.58 -10.80 -14.16
CA LYS A 106 -27.43 -11.46 -15.47
C LYS A 106 -27.10 -12.94 -15.34
N SER A 107 -26.29 -13.34 -14.35
CA SER A 107 -25.98 -14.75 -14.11
C SER A 107 -27.19 -15.56 -13.60
N LEU A 108 -28.05 -14.98 -12.76
CA LEU A 108 -29.35 -15.56 -12.36
C LEU A 108 -30.31 -15.66 -13.56
N ALA A 109 -30.39 -14.61 -14.39
CA ALA A 109 -31.24 -14.59 -15.57
C ALA A 109 -30.87 -15.69 -16.60
N ARG A 110 -29.59 -16.08 -16.69
CA ARG A 110 -29.14 -17.24 -17.49
C ARG A 110 -29.67 -18.58 -16.97
N GLY A 111 -30.00 -18.67 -15.69
CA GLY A 111 -30.71 -19.80 -15.07
C GLY A 111 -32.24 -19.69 -15.13
N GLY A 112 -32.78 -18.62 -15.72
CA GLY A 112 -34.22 -18.35 -15.76
C GLY A 112 -34.81 -17.79 -14.46
N LEU A 113 -33.97 -17.24 -13.57
CA LEU A 113 -34.37 -16.64 -12.30
C LEU A 113 -34.23 -15.11 -12.31
N THR A 114 -35.04 -14.45 -11.50
CA THR A 114 -34.98 -13.01 -11.21
C THR A 114 -34.51 -12.76 -9.78
N PRO A 115 -34.13 -11.52 -9.40
CA PRO A 115 -33.84 -11.20 -7.99
C PRO A 115 -35.02 -11.44 -7.04
N ASP A 116 -36.26 -11.30 -7.52
CA ASP A 116 -37.47 -11.55 -6.73
C ASP A 116 -37.65 -13.04 -6.36
N ASP A 117 -37.03 -13.97 -7.10
CA ASP A 117 -37.02 -15.41 -6.81
C ASP A 117 -36.07 -15.81 -5.67
N ILE A 118 -35.29 -14.88 -5.12
CA ILE A 118 -34.25 -15.14 -4.12
C ILE A 118 -34.75 -14.79 -2.72
N ASP A 119 -34.88 -15.79 -1.85
CA ASP A 119 -35.35 -15.61 -0.48
C ASP A 119 -34.31 -14.90 0.41
N TYR A 120 -33.02 -15.23 0.23
CA TYR A 120 -31.92 -14.71 1.06
C TYR A 120 -30.69 -14.30 0.26
N VAL A 121 -30.04 -13.22 0.68
CA VAL A 121 -28.68 -12.86 0.27
C VAL A 121 -27.78 -12.97 1.51
N LEU A 122 -26.92 -13.99 1.54
CA LEU A 122 -25.93 -14.19 2.59
C LEU A 122 -24.58 -13.69 2.09
N TYR A 123 -23.95 -12.76 2.80
CA TYR A 123 -22.57 -12.40 2.51
C TYR A 123 -21.61 -13.33 3.24
N SER A 124 -20.53 -13.74 2.56
CA SER A 124 -19.35 -14.27 3.22
C SER A 124 -18.76 -13.20 4.14
N HIS A 125 -18.71 -11.94 3.68
CA HIS A 125 -18.34 -10.75 4.43
C HIS A 125 -18.66 -9.47 3.63
N VAL A 126 -18.57 -8.30 4.28
CA VAL A 126 -19.03 -7.00 3.73
C VAL A 126 -17.92 -6.19 3.02
N HIS A 127 -17.11 -6.82 2.16
CA HIS A 127 -16.02 -6.14 1.41
C HIS A 127 -16.42 -5.78 -0.03
N TRP A 128 -15.78 -4.77 -0.60
CA TRP A 128 -16.27 -4.04 -1.78
C TRP A 128 -16.47 -4.91 -3.04
N ASP A 129 -15.68 -5.96 -3.20
CA ASP A 129 -15.67 -6.93 -4.30
C ASP A 129 -16.60 -8.14 -4.10
N HIS A 130 -17.27 -8.22 -2.94
CA HIS A 130 -18.30 -9.23 -2.61
C HIS A 130 -19.73 -8.66 -2.53
N ILE A 131 -19.87 -7.35 -2.27
CA ILE A 131 -21.16 -6.74 -1.88
C ILE A 131 -22.13 -6.47 -3.04
N GLY A 132 -21.65 -6.37 -4.28
CA GLY A 132 -22.47 -6.17 -5.49
C GLY A 132 -23.47 -5.01 -5.40
N GLU A 133 -24.72 -5.29 -5.76
CA GLU A 133 -25.83 -4.33 -5.75
C GLU A 133 -27.01 -4.84 -4.90
N PRO A 134 -27.05 -4.53 -3.59
CA PRO A 134 -28.15 -4.95 -2.71
C PRO A 134 -29.53 -4.42 -3.13
N ARG A 135 -29.57 -3.29 -3.84
CA ARG A 135 -30.82 -2.61 -4.23
C ARG A 135 -31.58 -3.33 -5.35
N ASP A 136 -30.92 -4.24 -6.06
CA ASP A 136 -31.56 -5.10 -7.05
C ASP A 136 -32.37 -6.25 -6.40
N PHE A 137 -32.24 -6.47 -5.08
CA PHE A 137 -32.92 -7.53 -4.32
C PHE A 137 -33.93 -6.94 -3.31
N PRO A 138 -35.15 -6.56 -3.75
CA PRO A 138 -36.13 -5.85 -2.93
C PRO A 138 -36.88 -6.76 -1.94
N SER A 139 -37.04 -8.05 -2.26
CA SER A 139 -37.77 -9.04 -1.46
C SER A 139 -36.89 -9.74 -0.42
N SER A 140 -35.64 -10.03 -0.77
CA SER A 140 -34.75 -10.92 -0.02
C SER A 140 -34.42 -10.44 1.40
N ILE A 141 -34.13 -11.36 2.31
CA ILE A 141 -33.53 -11.05 3.61
C ILE A 141 -32.00 -11.11 3.48
N PHE A 142 -31.33 -10.07 3.93
CA PHE A 142 -29.87 -9.98 3.96
C PHE A 142 -29.31 -10.60 5.24
N VAL A 143 -28.21 -11.34 5.13
CA VAL A 143 -27.62 -12.09 6.24
C VAL A 143 -26.11 -11.87 6.26
N VAL A 144 -25.57 -11.59 7.44
CA VAL A 144 -24.12 -11.33 7.65
C VAL A 144 -23.62 -12.00 8.92
N GLY A 145 -22.35 -12.41 8.94
CA GLY A 145 -21.73 -12.97 10.15
C GLY A 145 -21.52 -11.93 11.26
N ASN A 146 -21.31 -12.42 12.49
CA ASN A 146 -21.24 -11.60 13.68
C ASN A 146 -20.09 -10.57 13.66
N GLY A 147 -20.42 -9.29 13.81
CA GLY A 147 -19.46 -8.16 13.81
C GLY A 147 -19.38 -7.41 12.46
N ALA A 148 -20.07 -7.89 11.43
CA ALA A 148 -20.16 -7.21 10.13
C ALA A 148 -20.94 -5.89 10.22
N LEU A 149 -22.01 -5.82 11.02
CA LEU A 149 -22.71 -4.54 11.26
C LEU A 149 -21.82 -3.56 12.02
N GLY A 150 -20.89 -4.05 12.84
CA GLY A 150 -19.88 -3.22 13.50
C GLY A 150 -18.86 -2.61 12.50
N LEU A 151 -18.54 -3.31 11.40
CA LEU A 151 -17.72 -2.74 10.33
C LEU A 151 -18.49 -1.65 9.56
N LEU A 152 -19.74 -1.91 9.16
CA LEU A 152 -20.56 -0.93 8.44
C LEU A 152 -20.81 0.35 9.25
N ASN A 153 -21.00 0.22 10.57
CA ASN A 153 -21.18 1.36 11.47
C ASN A 153 -19.87 2.01 11.95
N GLY A 154 -18.70 1.50 11.55
CA GLY A 154 -17.39 2.01 11.97
C GLY A 154 -17.08 1.86 13.47
N THR A 155 -17.74 0.92 14.16
CA THR A 155 -17.53 0.62 15.58
C THR A 155 -16.57 -0.54 15.83
N SER A 156 -16.39 -1.42 14.83
CA SER A 156 -15.35 -2.46 14.80
C SER A 156 -13.99 -1.87 14.40
N ALA A 157 -12.90 -2.36 15.00
CA ALA A 157 -11.54 -1.97 14.61
C ALA A 157 -11.21 -2.50 13.20
N THR A 158 -10.87 -1.60 12.27
CA THR A 158 -10.54 -1.92 10.87
C THR A 158 -9.03 -2.02 10.66
N SER A 159 -8.59 -2.86 9.72
CA SER A 159 -7.21 -2.83 9.21
C SER A 159 -6.90 -1.49 8.54
N HIS A 160 -5.65 -1.05 8.60
CA HIS A 160 -5.20 0.18 7.94
C HIS A 160 -5.05 -0.06 6.43
N GLY A 161 -5.98 0.46 5.63
CA GLY A 161 -5.90 0.34 4.17
C GLY A 161 -7.08 0.96 3.43
N GLY A 162 -6.85 1.37 2.17
CA GLY A 162 -7.91 1.88 1.29
C GLY A 162 -8.88 0.81 0.74
N HIS A 163 -8.68 -0.46 1.11
CA HIS A 163 -9.62 -1.56 0.86
C HIS A 163 -10.68 -1.63 1.98
N SER A 164 -10.28 -1.33 3.22
CA SER A 164 -11.08 -1.37 4.45
C SER A 164 -12.07 -0.20 4.59
N PHE A 165 -12.74 0.20 3.52
CA PHE A 165 -13.83 1.17 3.54
C PHE A 165 -15.18 0.47 3.42
N PHE A 166 -16.09 0.75 4.36
CA PHE A 166 -17.38 0.10 4.49
C PHE A 166 -18.51 1.10 4.27
N GLU A 167 -19.50 0.74 3.45
CA GLU A 167 -20.65 1.60 3.13
C GLU A 167 -21.73 1.45 4.23
N HIS A 168 -21.92 2.48 5.07
CA HIS A 168 -22.86 2.41 6.20
C HIS A 168 -24.33 2.12 5.81
N ASP A 169 -24.72 2.53 4.60
CA ASP A 169 -26.05 2.40 4.00
C ASP A 169 -26.15 1.22 3.01
N LEU A 170 -25.19 0.28 3.08
CA LEU A 170 -25.14 -0.88 2.21
C LEU A 170 -26.37 -1.78 2.33
N LEU A 171 -26.75 -2.09 3.57
CA LEU A 171 -27.74 -3.12 3.88
C LEU A 171 -29.07 -2.49 4.32
N PRO A 172 -30.22 -3.03 3.88
CA PRO A 172 -31.52 -2.48 4.22
C PRO A 172 -31.88 -2.72 5.70
N GLU A 173 -32.11 -1.62 6.42
CA GLU A 173 -32.69 -1.66 7.77
C GLU A 173 -34.04 -2.42 7.76
N GLY A 174 -34.28 -3.24 8.78
CA GLY A 174 -35.48 -4.08 8.89
C GLY A 174 -35.51 -5.32 7.98
N ARG A 175 -34.58 -5.48 7.02
CA ARG A 175 -34.40 -6.71 6.20
C ARG A 175 -33.02 -7.36 6.39
N THR A 176 -32.27 -6.99 7.42
CA THR A 176 -30.92 -7.50 7.67
C THR A 176 -30.84 -8.29 8.98
N VAL A 177 -30.20 -9.46 8.94
CA VAL A 177 -29.95 -10.36 10.07
C VAL A 177 -28.45 -10.51 10.27
N GLU A 178 -27.95 -10.14 11.44
CA GLU A 178 -26.58 -10.48 11.87
C GLU A 178 -26.62 -11.78 12.68
N LEU A 179 -25.74 -12.73 12.35
CA LEU A 179 -25.65 -14.01 13.04
C LEU A 179 -25.17 -13.83 14.49
N SER A 180 -25.59 -14.76 15.36
CA SER A 180 -25.16 -14.78 16.76
C SER A 180 -23.64 -14.97 16.91
N ASP A 181 -23.06 -14.44 17.98
CA ASP A 181 -21.64 -14.60 18.30
C ASP A 181 -21.26 -16.09 18.46
N PRO A 182 -20.37 -16.62 17.60
CA PRO A 182 -19.97 -18.03 17.64
C PRO A 182 -19.12 -18.39 18.86
N SER A 183 -18.55 -17.41 19.56
CA SER A 183 -17.74 -17.58 20.78
C SER A 183 -18.55 -17.51 22.08
N SER A 184 -19.79 -17.00 22.02
CA SER A 184 -20.66 -16.83 23.19
C SER A 184 -20.93 -18.16 23.89
N SER A 185 -20.74 -18.18 25.22
CA SER A 185 -21.15 -19.28 26.09
C SER A 185 -22.65 -19.31 26.34
N ASN A 186 -23.34 -18.18 26.15
CA ASN A 186 -24.79 -18.02 26.29
C ASN A 186 -25.47 -18.10 24.90
N GLN A 187 -25.20 -19.17 24.16
CA GLN A 187 -25.94 -19.44 22.93
C GLN A 187 -27.44 -19.65 23.24
N ARG A 188 -28.32 -19.20 22.33
CA ARG A 188 -29.75 -19.46 22.45
C ARG A 188 -30.00 -20.98 22.40
N PRO A 189 -30.95 -21.51 23.20
CA PRO A 189 -31.34 -22.90 23.07
C PRO A 189 -31.86 -23.14 21.65
N SER A 190 -31.50 -24.28 21.05
CA SER A 190 -31.97 -24.72 19.73
C SER A 190 -33.46 -24.42 19.57
N SER A 191 -33.81 -23.66 18.54
CA SER A 191 -35.20 -23.25 18.36
C SER A 191 -36.11 -24.46 18.12
N SER A 192 -37.41 -24.28 18.37
CA SER A 192 -38.43 -25.27 18.04
C SER A 192 -38.91 -25.18 16.58
N GLN A 193 -38.13 -24.60 15.66
CA GLN A 193 -38.48 -24.64 14.24
C GLN A 193 -38.42 -26.08 13.71
N PRO A 194 -39.33 -26.50 12.81
CA PRO A 194 -39.24 -27.80 12.17
C PRO A 194 -37.98 -27.93 11.32
N THR A 195 -37.29 -29.07 11.42
CA THR A 195 -36.20 -29.45 10.52
C THR A 195 -36.58 -29.26 9.04
N GLY A 196 -35.64 -28.80 8.22
CA GLY A 196 -35.85 -28.49 6.80
C GLY A 196 -36.43 -27.10 6.54
N LYS A 197 -36.84 -26.36 7.58
CA LYS A 197 -37.12 -24.93 7.50
C LYS A 197 -35.87 -24.13 7.92
N LEU A 198 -35.59 -23.04 7.21
CA LEU A 198 -34.45 -22.17 7.50
C LEU A 198 -34.57 -21.49 8.87
N ASP A 199 -33.47 -21.45 9.62
CA ASP A 199 -33.32 -20.82 10.92
C ASP A 199 -31.87 -20.35 11.19
N PHE A 200 -31.67 -19.05 11.42
CA PHE A 200 -30.38 -18.44 11.75
C PHE A 200 -30.12 -18.32 13.26
N ASP A 201 -31.10 -18.63 14.12
CA ASP A 201 -30.98 -18.59 15.58
C ASP A 201 -30.41 -19.90 16.19
N GLN A 202 -29.98 -20.84 15.34
CA GLN A 202 -29.43 -22.13 15.75
C GLN A 202 -28.08 -21.99 16.49
N PRO A 203 -27.83 -22.78 17.56
CA PRO A 203 -26.57 -22.78 18.28
C PRO A 203 -25.41 -23.32 17.44
N TRP A 204 -24.28 -22.60 17.46
CA TRP A 204 -23.02 -22.95 16.79
C TRP A 204 -22.38 -24.20 17.43
N LYS A 205 -22.17 -25.24 16.63
CA LYS A 205 -21.63 -26.56 17.02
C LYS A 205 -20.36 -26.87 16.24
N ALA A 206 -19.48 -27.69 16.80
CA ALA A 206 -18.31 -28.19 16.07
C ALA A 206 -18.72 -29.27 15.04
N PHE A 207 -18.12 -29.22 13.84
CA PHE A 207 -18.30 -30.23 12.79
C PHE A 207 -16.94 -30.65 12.23
N ARG A 208 -16.54 -31.90 12.49
CA ARG A 208 -15.19 -32.43 12.17
C ARG A 208 -14.10 -31.54 12.80
N ASN A 209 -13.27 -30.90 11.97
CA ASN A 209 -12.21 -29.98 12.36
C ASN A 209 -12.62 -28.49 12.33
N LEU A 210 -13.88 -28.19 12.01
CA LEU A 210 -14.45 -26.84 12.11
C LEU A 210 -15.01 -26.66 13.54
N PRO A 211 -14.51 -25.67 14.32
CA PRO A 211 -14.91 -25.52 15.73
C PRO A 211 -16.32 -24.94 15.89
N GLN A 212 -16.75 -24.11 14.94
CA GLN A 212 -17.99 -23.34 14.99
C GLN A 212 -18.69 -23.41 13.63
N THR A 213 -19.81 -24.13 13.57
CA THR A 213 -20.69 -24.26 12.41
C THR A 213 -22.15 -24.15 12.82
N LEU A 214 -22.99 -23.55 11.98
CA LEU A 214 -24.41 -23.32 12.22
C LEU A 214 -25.20 -24.01 11.10
N ASP A 215 -25.97 -25.04 11.47
CA ASP A 215 -26.82 -25.82 10.57
C ASP A 215 -28.14 -25.09 10.35
N VAL A 216 -28.26 -24.36 9.25
CA VAL A 216 -29.37 -23.43 9.00
C VAL A 216 -30.69 -24.13 8.68
N PHE A 217 -30.70 -25.43 8.41
CA PHE A 217 -31.93 -26.22 8.20
C PHE A 217 -32.14 -27.31 9.28
N ASN A 218 -31.18 -27.46 10.21
CA ASN A 218 -31.17 -28.49 11.26
C ASN A 218 -31.29 -29.93 10.69
N ASP A 219 -30.81 -30.14 9.46
CA ASP A 219 -30.86 -31.40 8.70
C ASP A 219 -29.47 -31.88 8.21
N GLY A 220 -28.41 -31.11 8.48
CA GLY A 220 -27.04 -31.38 8.07
C GLY A 220 -26.72 -31.12 6.60
N SER A 221 -27.64 -30.52 5.83
CA SER A 221 -27.47 -30.30 4.39
C SER A 221 -26.65 -29.05 4.03
N LEU A 222 -26.80 -27.98 4.83
CA LEU A 222 -26.09 -26.70 4.62
C LEU A 222 -25.61 -26.12 5.96
N LEU A 223 -24.30 -25.98 6.11
CA LEU A 223 -23.67 -25.40 7.29
C LEU A 223 -23.03 -24.04 6.95
N ILE A 224 -23.37 -23.00 7.71
CA ILE A 224 -22.54 -21.79 7.79
C ILE A 224 -21.34 -22.11 8.68
N VAL A 225 -20.16 -21.66 8.30
CA VAL A 225 -18.88 -21.96 8.94
C VAL A 225 -18.21 -20.66 9.35
N ASN A 226 -17.87 -20.50 10.64
CA ASN A 226 -17.11 -19.33 11.09
C ASN A 226 -15.70 -19.35 10.49
N ALA A 227 -15.27 -18.26 9.85
CA ALA A 227 -14.01 -18.17 9.09
C ALA A 227 -13.14 -16.99 9.57
N PRO A 228 -12.78 -16.91 10.87
CA PRO A 228 -12.08 -15.76 11.43
C PRO A 228 -10.70 -15.55 10.77
N GLY A 229 -10.26 -14.29 10.77
CA GLY A 229 -8.94 -13.87 10.29
C GLY A 229 -8.98 -12.76 9.23
N HIS A 230 -9.82 -12.89 8.20
CA HIS A 230 -9.88 -11.88 7.14
C HIS A 230 -10.54 -10.57 7.61
N LEU A 231 -11.85 -10.60 7.90
CA LEU A 231 -12.61 -9.46 8.45
C LEU A 231 -13.60 -9.94 9.51
N ALA A 232 -14.10 -9.02 10.34
CA ALA A 232 -15.16 -9.32 11.31
C ALA A 232 -16.45 -9.74 10.58
N GLY A 233 -17.15 -10.73 11.13
CA GLY A 233 -18.32 -11.33 10.49
C GLY A 233 -18.05 -12.21 9.27
N HIS A 234 -16.80 -12.60 9.02
CA HIS A 234 -16.45 -13.44 7.87
C HIS A 234 -16.82 -14.92 8.08
N VAL A 235 -17.61 -15.46 7.14
CA VAL A 235 -18.17 -16.82 7.15
C VAL A 235 -18.05 -17.49 5.78
N ASN A 236 -17.98 -18.82 5.79
CA ASN A 236 -17.98 -19.68 4.60
C ASN A 236 -19.19 -20.64 4.63
N ILE A 237 -19.43 -21.37 3.54
CA ILE A 237 -20.47 -22.41 3.45
C ILE A 237 -19.85 -23.80 3.28
N LEU A 238 -20.41 -24.81 3.95
CA LEU A 238 -20.20 -26.22 3.65
C LEU A 238 -21.55 -26.87 3.28
N ALA A 239 -21.68 -27.27 2.02
CA ALA A 239 -22.88 -27.84 1.42
C ALA A 239 -22.74 -29.35 1.15
N GLN A 240 -23.77 -30.14 1.47
CA GLN A 240 -23.86 -31.58 1.22
C GLN A 240 -24.70 -31.83 -0.05
N VAL A 241 -24.05 -31.76 -1.22
CA VAL A 241 -24.70 -31.83 -2.55
C VAL A 241 -25.21 -33.23 -2.89
N SER A 242 -24.51 -34.29 -2.43
CA SER A 242 -25.00 -35.68 -2.44
C SER A 242 -24.38 -36.47 -1.29
N GLU A 243 -24.80 -37.73 -1.05
CA GLU A 243 -24.32 -38.52 0.09
C GLU A 243 -22.78 -38.69 0.14
N SER A 244 -22.12 -38.59 -1.02
CA SER A 244 -20.67 -38.76 -1.19
C SER A 244 -19.89 -37.48 -1.53
N HIS A 245 -20.57 -36.40 -1.96
CA HIS A 245 -19.95 -35.14 -2.43
C HIS A 245 -20.38 -33.97 -1.54
N GLN A 246 -19.38 -33.24 -1.06
CA GLN A 246 -19.53 -31.98 -0.34
C GLN A 246 -18.75 -30.89 -1.05
N VAL A 247 -19.29 -29.67 -1.03
CA VAL A 247 -18.67 -28.47 -1.59
C VAL A 247 -18.50 -27.44 -0.47
N TYR A 248 -17.31 -26.85 -0.38
CA TYR A 248 -16.98 -25.75 0.52
C TYR A 248 -16.82 -24.48 -0.30
N LEU A 249 -17.65 -23.47 -0.02
CA LEU A 249 -17.61 -22.17 -0.67
C LEU A 249 -16.94 -21.18 0.28
N GLY A 250 -15.78 -20.66 -0.13
CA GLY A 250 -15.03 -19.68 0.64
C GLY A 250 -15.07 -18.29 0.02
N GLY A 251 -15.26 -17.27 0.87
CA GLY A 251 -14.88 -15.90 0.54
C GLY A 251 -13.36 -15.72 0.66
N ASP A 252 -12.94 -14.59 1.21
CA ASP A 252 -11.53 -14.17 1.40
C ASP A 252 -10.79 -14.92 2.53
N SER A 253 -11.12 -16.20 2.69
CA SER A 253 -10.33 -17.18 3.43
C SER A 253 -9.06 -17.58 2.68
N CYS A 254 -9.05 -17.47 1.34
CA CYS A 254 -7.95 -17.96 0.51
C CYS A 254 -7.98 -17.32 -0.90
N HIS A 255 -7.54 -16.06 -1.00
CA HIS A 255 -7.51 -15.29 -2.26
C HIS A 255 -6.73 -15.95 -3.40
N ASP A 256 -5.74 -16.80 -3.08
CA ASP A 256 -4.95 -17.53 -4.06
C ASP A 256 -4.74 -18.99 -3.64
N ARG A 257 -5.00 -19.90 -4.58
CA ARG A 257 -4.89 -21.36 -4.43
C ARG A 257 -3.55 -21.82 -3.84
N ARG A 258 -2.45 -21.09 -4.08
CA ARG A 258 -1.10 -21.41 -3.60
C ARG A 258 -0.95 -21.30 -2.07
N LEU A 259 -1.81 -20.52 -1.40
CA LEU A 259 -1.90 -20.48 0.07
C LEU A 259 -2.44 -21.82 0.61
N LEU A 260 -3.43 -22.39 -0.08
CA LEU A 260 -4.00 -23.69 0.30
C LEU A 260 -3.03 -24.84 0.02
N THR A 261 -2.25 -24.80 -1.07
CA THR A 261 -1.24 -25.84 -1.34
C THR A 261 0.00 -25.73 -0.44
N GLY A 262 0.30 -24.52 0.07
CA GLY A 262 1.54 -24.23 0.79
C GLY A 262 2.73 -23.93 -0.13
N GLU A 263 2.48 -23.59 -1.40
CA GLU A 263 3.51 -23.07 -2.31
C GLU A 263 3.82 -21.58 -2.01
N LYS A 264 2.87 -20.87 -1.38
CA LYS A 264 3.00 -19.48 -0.96
C LYS A 264 2.50 -19.29 0.47
N GLU A 265 3.09 -18.32 1.14
CA GLU A 265 2.64 -17.75 2.41
C GLU A 265 1.78 -16.51 2.14
N ILE A 266 1.09 -16.01 3.18
CA ILE A 266 0.27 -14.79 3.08
C ILE A 266 1.16 -13.58 2.76
N GLY A 267 0.73 -12.77 1.80
CA GLY A 267 1.41 -11.53 1.43
C GLY A 267 1.27 -10.43 2.48
N GLU A 268 2.39 -9.86 2.91
CA GLU A 268 2.48 -8.64 3.71
C GLU A 268 3.21 -7.56 2.92
N TRP A 269 2.81 -6.30 3.09
CA TRP A 269 3.43 -5.16 2.42
C TRP A 269 3.43 -3.93 3.32
N ASN A 270 4.41 -3.06 3.16
CA ASN A 270 4.42 -1.79 3.90
C ASN A 270 3.48 -0.78 3.23
N ASP A 271 2.62 -0.12 4.00
CA ASP A 271 1.90 1.07 3.55
C ASP A 271 2.88 2.24 3.31
N THR A 272 2.35 3.37 2.84
CA THR A 272 3.18 4.55 2.58
C THR A 272 3.61 5.31 3.83
N SER A 273 3.29 4.77 5.01
CA SER A 273 3.71 5.19 6.35
C SER A 273 4.54 4.07 7.02
N GLY A 274 5.07 3.12 6.24
CA GLY A 274 5.93 2.04 6.72
C GLY A 274 5.25 0.98 7.60
N HIS A 275 3.93 1.01 7.80
CA HIS A 275 3.23 -0.01 8.58
C HIS A 275 3.11 -1.30 7.78
N VAL A 276 3.43 -2.43 8.40
CA VAL A 276 3.17 -3.76 7.83
C VAL A 276 1.66 -3.97 7.73
N CYS A 277 1.14 -3.97 6.50
CA CYS A 277 -0.22 -4.30 6.16
C CYS A 277 -0.34 -5.75 5.68
N CYS A 278 -1.49 -6.34 5.95
CA CYS A 278 -1.94 -7.63 5.45
C CYS A 278 -3.38 -7.46 4.95
N ILE A 279 -3.81 -8.26 3.99
CA ILE A 279 -5.20 -8.29 3.52
C ILE A 279 -6.15 -8.93 4.56
N HIS A 280 -5.60 -9.64 5.55
CA HIS A 280 -6.34 -10.21 6.66
C HIS A 280 -6.12 -9.39 7.93
N ALA A 281 -7.20 -8.93 8.58
CA ALA A 281 -7.15 -8.14 9.81
C ALA A 281 -6.47 -8.88 10.99
N ASN A 282 -6.55 -10.22 11.00
CA ASN A 282 -5.77 -11.08 11.89
C ASN A 282 -5.16 -12.24 11.09
N ARG A 283 -3.92 -12.04 10.62
CA ARG A 283 -3.14 -13.04 9.86
C ARG A 283 -3.11 -14.42 10.52
N LYS A 284 -2.88 -14.50 11.84
CA LYS A 284 -2.73 -15.81 12.53
C LYS A 284 -4.03 -16.60 12.59
N GLU A 285 -5.17 -15.92 12.67
CA GLU A 285 -6.48 -16.57 12.55
C GLU A 285 -6.78 -16.97 11.11
N ALA A 286 -6.36 -16.18 10.12
CA ALA A 286 -6.48 -16.53 8.70
C ALA A 286 -5.64 -17.78 8.36
N GLU A 287 -4.40 -17.86 8.82
CA GLU A 287 -3.54 -19.05 8.70
C GLU A 287 -4.21 -20.28 9.35
N ALA A 288 -4.73 -20.14 10.58
CA ALA A 288 -5.46 -21.22 11.25
C ALA A 288 -6.78 -21.60 10.54
N THR A 289 -7.42 -20.68 9.82
CA THR A 289 -8.60 -20.95 8.99
C THR A 289 -8.21 -21.67 7.69
N ILE A 290 -7.15 -21.24 7.00
CA ILE A 290 -6.58 -21.93 5.82
C ILE A 290 -6.17 -23.36 6.18
N ASP A 291 -5.56 -23.59 7.34
CA ASP A 291 -5.20 -24.93 7.83
C ASP A 291 -6.41 -25.86 7.97
N ARG A 292 -7.53 -25.35 8.49
CA ARG A 292 -8.78 -26.12 8.63
C ARG A 292 -9.37 -26.47 7.25
N ILE A 293 -9.36 -25.52 6.32
CA ILE A 293 -9.85 -25.69 4.95
C ILE A 293 -8.95 -26.70 4.19
N ARG A 294 -7.63 -26.60 4.34
CA ARG A 294 -6.63 -27.54 3.78
C ARG A 294 -6.83 -28.97 4.29
N GLN A 295 -7.34 -29.15 5.51
CA GLN A 295 -7.70 -30.48 6.02
C GLN A 295 -9.02 -31.00 5.43
N LEU A 296 -10.05 -30.16 5.24
CA LEU A 296 -11.29 -30.58 4.58
C LEU A 296 -11.06 -31.05 3.13
N GLU A 297 -10.17 -30.38 2.40
CA GLU A 297 -9.79 -30.79 1.04
C GLU A 297 -9.13 -32.18 1.03
N LYS A 298 -8.20 -32.45 1.96
CA LYS A 298 -7.59 -33.79 2.16
C LYS A 298 -8.62 -34.87 2.50
N ASP A 299 -9.73 -34.51 3.12
CA ASP A 299 -10.83 -35.43 3.42
C ASP A 299 -11.82 -35.65 2.25
N GLY A 300 -11.60 -34.97 1.13
CA GLY A 300 -12.34 -35.13 -0.13
C GLY A 300 -13.57 -34.24 -0.25
N VAL A 301 -13.55 -33.06 0.40
CA VAL A 301 -14.50 -31.97 0.15
C VAL A 301 -13.96 -31.12 -1.01
N GLU A 302 -14.79 -30.75 -1.96
CA GLU A 302 -14.40 -29.83 -3.04
C GLU A 302 -14.32 -28.38 -2.53
N MET A 303 -13.20 -27.70 -2.73
CA MET A 303 -13.04 -26.29 -2.40
C MET A 303 -13.34 -25.41 -3.62
N ILE A 304 -14.10 -24.34 -3.43
CA ILE A 304 -14.29 -23.25 -4.40
C ILE A 304 -14.16 -21.93 -3.64
N PHE A 305 -13.25 -21.06 -4.08
CA PHE A 305 -13.09 -19.71 -3.51
C PHE A 305 -13.58 -18.65 -4.48
N ALA A 306 -14.06 -17.52 -3.96
CA ALA A 306 -14.54 -16.38 -4.76
C ALA A 306 -13.55 -15.92 -5.84
N HIS A 307 -12.25 -16.04 -5.57
CA HIS A 307 -11.15 -15.63 -6.45
C HIS A 307 -10.40 -16.80 -7.11
N ASP A 308 -10.94 -18.03 -7.10
CA ASP A 308 -10.24 -19.22 -7.61
C ASP A 308 -10.20 -19.28 -9.15
N VAL A 309 -9.21 -18.58 -9.71
CA VAL A 309 -8.82 -18.62 -11.13
C VAL A 309 -8.60 -20.04 -11.64
N GLU A 310 -8.06 -20.95 -10.82
CA GLU A 310 -7.77 -22.32 -11.25
C GLU A 310 -9.02 -23.19 -11.27
N TRP A 311 -9.99 -22.94 -10.40
CA TRP A 311 -11.32 -23.56 -10.47
C TRP A 311 -12.11 -23.01 -11.67
N GLU A 312 -12.18 -21.69 -11.86
CA GLU A 312 -12.91 -21.09 -12.99
C GLU A 312 -12.34 -21.51 -14.35
N ASN A 313 -11.01 -21.63 -14.48
CA ASN A 313 -10.39 -21.95 -15.77
C ASN A 313 -10.44 -23.43 -16.16
N ARG A 314 -10.95 -24.34 -15.31
CA ARG A 314 -11.15 -25.76 -15.66
C ARG A 314 -12.15 -25.89 -16.83
N PRO A 315 -11.84 -26.65 -17.89
CA PRO A 315 -12.75 -26.83 -19.03
C PRO A 315 -14.15 -27.36 -18.65
N ALA A 316 -14.24 -28.20 -17.60
CA ALA A 316 -15.51 -28.70 -17.07
C ALA A 316 -16.42 -27.58 -16.52
N ASN A 317 -15.82 -26.53 -15.93
CA ASN A 317 -16.53 -25.44 -15.26
C ASN A 317 -16.90 -24.31 -16.24
N LYS A 318 -16.23 -24.25 -17.40
CA LYS A 318 -16.52 -23.29 -18.48
C LYS A 318 -17.63 -23.72 -19.45
N ALA A 319 -18.06 -24.97 -19.41
CA ALA A 319 -19.06 -25.48 -20.33
C ALA A 319 -20.46 -24.94 -20.01
N PRO A 320 -21.13 -24.19 -20.92
CA PRO A 320 -22.55 -23.92 -20.76
C PRO A 320 -23.29 -25.25 -20.79
N HIS A 321 -24.08 -25.54 -19.75
CA HIS A 321 -24.84 -26.78 -19.67
C HIS A 321 -25.91 -26.82 -20.77
N SER A 322 -25.58 -27.45 -21.89
CA SER A 322 -26.49 -27.64 -23.02
C SER A 322 -27.69 -28.49 -22.60
N HIS A 323 -28.90 -27.96 -22.84
CA HIS A 323 -30.20 -28.52 -22.46
C HIS A 323 -30.23 -30.04 -22.20
N THR A 324 -30.47 -30.41 -20.95
CA THR A 324 -30.77 -31.79 -20.55
C THR A 324 -32.07 -32.24 -21.22
N GLN A 325 -31.97 -32.99 -22.33
CA GLN A 325 -33.15 -33.58 -22.96
C GLN A 325 -33.74 -34.65 -22.03
N HIS A 326 -35.01 -34.48 -21.65
CA HIS A 326 -35.77 -35.56 -21.03
C HIS A 326 -35.97 -36.71 -22.02
N LEU A 327 -35.37 -37.86 -21.74
CA LEU A 327 -35.86 -39.16 -22.22
C LEU A 327 -35.92 -40.15 -21.06
N PRO A 328 -36.95 -41.01 -20.99
CA PRO A 328 -37.25 -41.80 -19.79
C PRO A 328 -36.43 -43.09 -19.68
N ILE A 329 -36.47 -43.67 -18.48
CA ILE A 329 -35.84 -44.94 -18.11
C ILE A 329 -36.39 -46.10 -18.98
N SER A 330 -35.49 -46.94 -19.48
CA SER A 330 -35.78 -48.34 -19.84
C SER A 330 -34.62 -49.24 -19.40
N SER A 331 -34.84 -50.55 -19.35
CA SER A 331 -34.13 -51.45 -18.44
C SER A 331 -33.14 -52.43 -19.09
N HIS A 332 -32.26 -52.97 -18.23
CA HIS A 332 -31.66 -54.30 -18.27
C HIS A 332 -30.41 -54.63 -19.13
N ILE A 333 -29.61 -55.54 -18.56
CA ILE A 333 -28.67 -56.53 -19.16
C ILE A 333 -27.23 -56.06 -19.54
N SER A 334 -26.35 -56.21 -18.54
CA SER A 334 -25.19 -57.15 -18.54
C SER A 334 -23.94 -56.95 -19.43
N SER A 335 -22.81 -56.76 -18.72
CA SER A 335 -21.52 -57.49 -18.82
C SER A 335 -20.47 -57.22 -19.91
N ARG A 336 -19.19 -57.16 -19.43
CA ARG A 336 -17.89 -57.48 -20.10
C ARG A 336 -17.43 -56.53 -21.24
N SER A 337 -16.15 -56.47 -21.63
CA SER A 337 -14.83 -56.59 -20.93
C SER A 337 -13.68 -56.29 -21.94
N SER A 338 -12.47 -55.90 -21.46
CA SER A 338 -11.20 -55.71 -22.23
C SER A 338 -11.21 -54.63 -23.34
N LYS A 339 -10.23 -53.72 -23.50
CA LYS A 339 -8.74 -53.77 -23.63
C LYS A 339 -8.24 -54.16 -25.04
N PHE A 340 -7.06 -53.63 -25.42
CA PHE A 340 -6.27 -53.81 -26.67
C PHE A 340 -6.74 -52.96 -27.90
N GLN A 341 -5.88 -52.37 -28.76
CA GLN A 341 -4.43 -52.05 -28.72
C GLN A 341 -4.03 -51.00 -29.82
N ASN A 342 -2.83 -50.40 -29.72
CA ASN A 342 -1.80 -49.96 -30.73
C ASN A 342 -2.14 -49.68 -32.24
N ALA A 343 -1.35 -48.93 -33.05
CA ALA A 343 -0.35 -47.84 -32.86
C ALA A 343 0.23 -47.30 -34.22
N ALA A 344 0.50 -45.98 -34.30
CA ALA A 344 1.66 -45.27 -34.94
C ALA A 344 2.07 -45.38 -36.45
N VAL A 345 2.91 -44.39 -36.88
CA VAL A 345 3.80 -44.29 -38.09
C VAL A 345 3.15 -43.86 -39.44
N SER A 346 3.78 -43.16 -40.41
CA SER A 346 4.69 -41.97 -40.46
C SER A 346 4.98 -41.50 -41.94
N ALA A 347 5.52 -40.27 -42.12
CA ALA A 347 6.41 -39.77 -43.21
C ALA A 347 5.94 -39.46 -44.67
N LEU A 348 5.76 -38.14 -44.96
CA LEU A 348 6.49 -37.23 -45.89
C LEU A 348 6.72 -37.50 -47.43
N LEU A 349 6.87 -36.38 -48.17
CA LEU A 349 7.23 -36.14 -49.62
C LEU A 349 6.05 -36.07 -50.64
N HIS A 350 6.05 -35.29 -51.74
CA HIS A 350 6.98 -34.23 -52.26
C HIS A 350 6.27 -33.12 -53.12
N ALA A 351 6.90 -32.62 -54.21
CA ALA A 351 6.56 -31.41 -55.03
C ALA A 351 6.03 -31.77 -56.48
N ILE A 352 5.83 -30.91 -57.51
CA ILE A 352 6.44 -29.62 -57.98
C ILE A 352 5.49 -28.80 -58.92
N VAL A 353 5.80 -27.50 -59.14
CA VAL A 353 5.50 -26.58 -60.30
C VAL A 353 4.41 -25.49 -60.13
N GLY A 354 4.80 -24.22 -60.38
CA GLY A 354 3.91 -23.08 -60.68
C GLY A 354 4.46 -21.71 -60.21
N GLU A 355 4.98 -20.87 -61.12
CA GLU A 355 5.71 -19.62 -60.79
C GLU A 355 5.03 -18.29 -61.20
N CYS A 356 5.55 -17.20 -60.61
CA CYS A 356 5.69 -15.83 -61.15
C CYS A 356 4.49 -14.85 -61.14
N GLY A 357 4.80 -13.58 -60.83
CA GLY A 357 3.92 -12.42 -61.07
C GLY A 357 3.86 -11.36 -59.96
N ALA A 358 4.92 -10.55 -59.77
CA ALA A 358 4.92 -9.41 -58.83
C ALA A 358 4.98 -8.06 -59.56
N CYS A 359 4.34 -7.00 -59.02
CA CYS A 359 4.85 -5.61 -59.03
C CYS A 359 3.94 -4.62 -58.28
N VAL A 360 4.54 -3.48 -57.86
CA VAL A 360 3.89 -2.31 -57.23
C VAL A 360 4.54 -1.03 -57.80
N PRO A 361 3.76 0.05 -58.02
CA PRO A 361 4.30 1.41 -57.87
C PRO A 361 3.49 2.31 -56.90
N ARG A 362 4.00 3.52 -56.65
CA ARG A 362 3.55 4.49 -55.61
C ARG A 362 2.94 5.78 -56.21
N THR A 363 2.45 6.65 -55.30
CA THR A 363 2.15 8.10 -55.40
C THR A 363 0.87 8.55 -56.17
N GLY A 364 0.21 9.68 -55.84
CA GLY A 364 0.30 10.52 -54.63
C GLY A 364 -0.42 11.90 -54.69
N HIS A 365 -0.71 12.46 -53.50
CA HIS A 365 -0.97 13.90 -53.16
C HIS A 365 -2.30 14.67 -53.44
N ARG A 366 -2.81 15.26 -52.33
CA ARG A 366 -3.35 16.64 -52.10
C ARG A 366 -4.87 16.97 -52.17
N HIS A 367 -5.36 17.45 -51.01
CA HIS A 367 -6.35 18.50 -50.70
C HIS A 367 -7.67 18.64 -51.52
N LEU A 368 -8.80 18.64 -50.80
CA LEU A 368 -9.47 19.88 -50.32
C LEU A 368 -10.55 19.55 -49.26
N SER A 369 -11.00 20.56 -48.49
CA SER A 369 -12.15 20.51 -47.58
C SER A 369 -13.32 21.34 -48.15
N PRO A 370 -14.58 21.10 -47.73
CA PRO A 370 -15.15 21.95 -46.67
C PRO A 370 -16.24 21.30 -45.75
N THR A 371 -16.58 22.00 -44.67
CA THR A 371 -17.84 21.93 -43.88
C THR A 371 -18.74 23.13 -44.28
N PRO A 372 -20.04 23.33 -43.84
CA PRO A 372 -20.72 22.83 -42.62
C PRO A 372 -22.25 22.52 -42.74
N HIS A 373 -22.92 22.22 -41.60
CA HIS A 373 -24.24 22.70 -41.08
C HIS A 373 -24.52 22.04 -39.70
N HIS A 374 -25.30 22.49 -38.68
CA HIS A 374 -26.26 23.57 -38.34
C HIS A 374 -27.78 23.23 -38.23
N ILE A 375 -28.41 23.69 -37.11
CA ILE A 375 -29.87 23.67 -36.75
C ILE A 375 -30.39 22.26 -36.35
N SER A 376 -31.23 22.00 -35.33
CA SER A 376 -31.96 22.73 -34.24
C SER A 376 -31.86 21.90 -32.92
N VAL A 377 -32.23 22.27 -31.67
CA VAL A 377 -33.09 23.29 -30.99
C VAL A 377 -34.60 23.00 -30.92
N PHE A 378 -35.11 22.65 -29.71
CA PHE A 378 -36.50 22.91 -29.24
C PHE A 378 -36.60 23.07 -27.71
N LEU A 379 -37.69 23.68 -27.22
CA LEU A 379 -37.89 24.20 -25.85
C LEU A 379 -39.01 23.50 -25.06
N SER A 380 -38.93 23.57 -23.72
CA SER A 380 -40.11 23.77 -22.85
C SER A 380 -39.73 24.57 -21.58
N ARG A 381 -40.70 25.07 -20.82
CA ARG A 381 -40.54 26.09 -19.74
C ARG A 381 -41.27 25.74 -18.42
N THR A 382 -40.93 26.50 -17.37
CA THR A 382 -41.75 26.85 -16.17
C THR A 382 -41.99 25.74 -15.11
N THR A 383 -42.14 26.02 -13.79
CA THR A 383 -42.27 27.31 -13.05
C THR A 383 -41.56 27.32 -11.67
N ILE A 384 -41.00 28.48 -11.31
CA ILE A 384 -40.72 29.07 -9.99
C ILE A 384 -41.24 28.33 -8.72
N ARG A 385 -40.37 28.16 -7.70
CA ARG A 385 -40.62 28.68 -6.33
C ARG A 385 -39.35 28.82 -5.49
N THR A 386 -39.10 30.04 -5.02
CA THR A 386 -38.15 30.37 -3.95
C THR A 386 -38.90 30.62 -2.64
N PHE A 387 -38.35 30.13 -1.53
CA PHE A 387 -38.54 30.67 -0.19
C PHE A 387 -37.25 30.41 0.59
N GLY A 388 -36.87 31.32 1.46
CA GLY A 388 -35.71 31.17 2.35
C GLY A 388 -35.97 31.83 3.68
N THR A 389 -35.34 31.31 4.74
CA THR A 389 -35.37 31.88 6.09
C THR A 389 -34.03 31.64 6.77
N THR A 390 -33.55 32.67 7.47
CA THR A 390 -32.32 32.66 8.28
C THR A 390 -32.53 32.01 9.65
N ALA A 391 -31.49 31.40 10.20
CA ALA A 391 -31.37 31.11 11.63
C ALA A 391 -29.92 31.37 12.09
N GLN A 392 -29.75 31.76 13.36
CA GLN A 392 -28.45 32.13 13.96
C GLN A 392 -27.81 30.96 14.74
N PRO A 393 -26.49 31.00 15.03
CA PRO A 393 -25.80 29.94 15.74
C PRO A 393 -26.09 29.96 17.25
N ALA A 394 -26.12 28.77 17.87
CA ALA A 394 -26.15 28.61 19.32
C ALA A 394 -24.72 28.50 19.88
N GLN A 395 -24.43 29.26 20.94
CA GLN A 395 -23.21 29.10 21.74
C GLN A 395 -23.43 28.05 22.84
N TYR A 396 -22.37 27.33 23.23
CA TYR A 396 -22.38 26.50 24.43
C TYR A 396 -21.07 26.68 25.23
N HIS A 397 -21.20 26.87 26.54
CA HIS A 397 -20.06 26.94 27.47
C HIS A 397 -19.67 25.54 27.94
N PRO A 398 -18.36 25.25 28.12
CA PRO A 398 -17.91 24.03 28.81
C PRO A 398 -18.02 24.19 30.33
N GLN A 399 -18.31 23.09 31.04
CA GLN A 399 -18.21 22.99 32.50
C GLN A 399 -17.06 22.04 32.89
N GLN A 400 -16.32 22.41 33.94
CA GLN A 400 -15.34 21.52 34.60
C GLN A 400 -16.01 20.72 35.73
N PRO A 401 -15.57 19.47 35.97
CA PRO A 401 -15.64 18.83 37.29
C PRO A 401 -14.32 19.03 38.08
N GLN A 402 -14.41 18.96 39.42
CA GLN A 402 -13.27 19.16 40.33
C GLN A 402 -12.76 17.85 40.96
N LEU A 403 -11.51 17.89 41.46
CA LEU A 403 -10.91 16.86 42.32
C LEU A 403 -11.51 16.88 43.74
N PRO A 404 -11.43 15.76 44.48
CA PRO A 404 -11.19 15.85 45.93
C PRO A 404 -10.13 14.87 46.49
N HIS A 405 -9.35 15.43 47.41
CA HIS A 405 -8.44 14.91 48.46
C HIS A 405 -8.57 13.44 48.97
N GLY A 406 -7.41 12.84 49.32
CA GLY A 406 -7.25 11.84 50.40
C GLY A 406 -6.72 12.51 51.70
N PRO A 407 -5.94 11.87 52.61
CA PRO A 407 -5.48 10.46 52.75
C PRO A 407 -5.91 9.85 54.13
N PRO A 408 -5.27 8.79 54.72
CA PRO A 408 -4.06 8.97 55.55
C PRO A 408 -3.04 7.77 55.66
N HIS A 409 -1.95 8.05 56.39
CA HIS A 409 -0.77 7.25 56.88
C HIS A 409 -0.95 5.75 57.23
N HIS A 410 0.09 4.87 57.22
CA HIS A 410 1.23 4.86 58.18
C HIS A 410 2.43 3.89 57.87
N LEU A 411 3.63 4.31 58.33
CA LEU A 411 4.76 3.54 58.95
C LEU A 411 5.55 2.41 58.22
N CYS A 412 6.89 2.44 58.40
CA CYS A 412 7.86 1.34 58.15
C CYS A 412 8.27 0.67 59.47
N PRO A 413 8.96 -0.51 59.45
CA PRO A 413 10.43 -0.51 59.63
C PRO A 413 11.24 -1.64 58.94
N HIS A 414 12.58 -1.53 58.94
CA HIS A 414 13.60 -2.58 58.68
C HIS A 414 14.05 -3.25 60.03
N PRO A 415 15.09 -4.13 60.18
CA PRO A 415 16.14 -4.71 59.26
C PRO A 415 16.38 -6.26 59.50
N PRO A 416 17.59 -6.89 59.53
CA PRO A 416 18.70 -7.10 58.54
C PRO A 416 19.16 -8.60 58.34
N LEU A 417 20.31 -8.83 57.65
CA LEU A 417 21.22 -10.04 57.63
C LEU A 417 20.80 -11.23 56.71
N GLN A 418 21.68 -12.09 56.13
CA GLN A 418 23.15 -12.12 55.93
C GLN A 418 23.58 -13.06 54.74
N TYR A 419 24.86 -12.98 54.31
CA TYR A 419 25.59 -13.82 53.32
C TYR A 419 26.07 -15.19 53.93
N PRO A 420 26.82 -16.15 53.27
CA PRO A 420 27.72 -16.06 52.07
C PRO A 420 27.83 -17.32 51.13
N LEU A 421 28.91 -17.34 50.31
CA LEU A 421 29.51 -18.43 49.46
C LEU A 421 28.89 -18.68 48.06
N ALA A 422 29.55 -18.62 46.89
CA ALA A 422 30.92 -18.33 46.38
C ALA A 422 31.74 -19.52 45.80
N LEU A 423 32.21 -19.39 44.55
CA LEU A 423 33.48 -19.93 44.02
C LEU A 423 33.94 -19.21 42.72
N SER A 424 35.21 -19.35 42.36
CA SER A 424 35.97 -18.61 41.31
C SER A 424 36.21 -19.53 40.07
N PHE A 425 36.63 -19.12 38.85
CA PHE A 425 37.70 -18.22 38.37
C PHE A 425 37.33 -17.64 36.98
N ALA A 426 37.49 -16.33 36.70
CA ALA A 426 38.70 -15.57 36.30
C ALA A 426 39.15 -15.78 34.83
N GLY A 427 39.56 -14.75 34.07
CA GLY A 427 39.50 -13.30 34.33
C GLY A 427 40.48 -12.46 33.48
N ALA A 428 40.15 -11.18 33.26
CA ALA A 428 41.07 -10.12 32.82
C ALA A 428 40.45 -8.74 33.14
N ARG A 429 41.28 -7.70 33.37
CA ARG A 429 40.84 -6.31 33.63
C ARG A 429 41.34 -5.36 32.56
N LEU A 430 40.72 -4.18 32.46
CA LEU A 430 41.40 -2.90 32.70
C LEU A 430 40.39 -1.87 33.26
N ASP A 431 40.88 -0.85 33.95
CA ASP A 431 40.12 -0.16 35.01
C ASP A 431 39.41 1.15 34.60
N ARG A 432 38.44 1.57 35.42
CA ARG A 432 37.67 2.84 35.29
C ARG A 432 38.46 4.06 35.78
N VAL A 433 38.09 5.24 35.25
CA VAL A 433 37.99 6.48 36.05
C VAL A 433 36.65 7.15 35.72
N SER A 434 36.04 7.84 36.68
CA SER A 434 34.77 8.58 36.53
C SER A 434 34.89 9.97 37.16
N PHE A 435 34.12 10.94 36.67
CA PHE A 435 34.11 12.32 37.18
C PHE A 435 32.68 12.81 37.47
N HIS A 436 32.57 13.73 38.44
CA HIS A 436 31.37 14.50 38.74
C HIS A 436 31.74 15.97 39.08
N LEU A 437 31.06 16.90 38.39
CA LEU A 437 30.40 18.13 38.89
C LEU A 437 30.75 18.60 40.33
N CYS A 438 30.92 19.88 40.68
CA CYS A 438 30.88 21.22 40.01
C CYS A 438 31.40 22.25 41.08
N PRO A 439 31.18 23.61 41.06
CA PRO A 439 30.85 24.58 40.01
C PRO A 439 31.78 25.85 40.02
N SER A 440 31.30 26.95 39.42
CA SER A 440 31.70 28.37 39.59
C SER A 440 32.63 29.03 38.54
N ALA A 441 32.50 30.36 38.44
CA ALA A 441 33.05 31.30 37.45
C ALA A 441 33.40 32.64 38.20
N PRO A 442 33.93 33.73 37.59
CA PRO A 442 34.09 34.03 36.15
C PRO A 442 35.42 34.76 35.77
N THR A 443 35.45 35.34 34.55
CA THR A 443 36.18 36.57 34.10
C THR A 443 37.12 36.36 32.90
N LEU A 444 37.12 37.34 31.99
CA LEU A 444 37.99 37.44 30.80
C LEU A 444 39.44 37.78 31.20
N LEU A 445 40.43 37.41 30.36
CA LEU A 445 41.27 38.41 29.66
C LEU A 445 42.27 37.82 28.65
N LEU A 446 42.37 38.53 27.52
CA LEU A 446 43.49 38.74 26.59
C LEU A 446 44.17 37.58 25.81
N LEU A 447 44.69 37.99 24.64
CA LEU A 447 45.40 37.21 23.64
C LEU A 447 46.79 36.78 24.14
N GLU A 448 47.32 35.71 23.54
CA GLU A 448 48.71 35.75 23.08
C GLU A 448 48.90 35.04 21.72
N ARG A 449 49.92 35.45 20.96
CA ARG A 449 50.27 34.85 19.66
C ARG A 449 51.42 33.86 19.85
N VAL A 450 51.32 32.67 19.27
CA VAL A 450 52.49 31.79 19.06
C VAL A 450 52.71 31.56 17.57
N THR A 451 53.72 32.22 17.02
CA THR A 451 54.25 31.92 15.68
C THR A 451 55.19 30.72 15.78
N ILE A 452 54.89 29.63 15.09
CA ILE A 452 55.80 28.48 14.97
C ILE A 452 56.50 28.54 13.61
N MET A 453 57.84 28.56 13.62
CA MET A 453 58.65 28.49 12.40
C MET A 453 58.70 27.06 11.85
N ALA A 454 58.79 26.93 10.53
CA ALA A 454 58.91 25.64 9.87
C ALA A 454 60.30 25.01 10.07
N SER A 455 60.33 23.69 10.28
CA SER A 455 61.52 22.85 10.11
C SER A 455 61.18 21.70 9.16
N SER A 456 62.12 21.35 8.28
CA SER A 456 61.86 20.46 7.14
C SER A 456 62.47 19.07 7.35
N SER A 457 61.61 18.05 7.45
CA SER A 457 61.96 16.64 7.19
C SER A 457 60.78 15.94 6.52
N GLY A 458 61.08 15.06 5.56
CA GLY A 458 60.10 14.64 4.56
C GLY A 458 59.20 13.48 4.97
N SER A 459 57.89 13.66 4.79
CA SER A 459 56.93 12.58 4.51
C SER A 459 55.85 13.14 3.58
N PRO A 460 55.44 12.43 2.51
CA PRO A 460 54.53 12.96 1.51
C PRO A 460 53.07 12.93 2.00
N PHE A 461 52.71 13.87 2.86
CA PHE A 461 51.30 14.25 3.03
C PHE A 461 50.83 14.87 1.71
N ILE A 462 50.22 14.02 0.88
CA ILE A 462 49.52 14.44 -0.34
C ILE A 462 48.41 15.38 0.10
N ARG A 463 48.61 16.69 -0.10
CA ARG A 463 47.51 17.65 0.02
C ARG A 463 46.46 17.23 -1.01
N PRO A 464 45.17 17.09 -0.65
CA PRO A 464 44.13 17.02 -1.66
C PRO A 464 44.27 18.24 -2.58
N PRO A 465 44.13 18.09 -3.90
CA PRO A 465 44.39 19.18 -4.82
C PRO A 465 43.49 20.37 -4.48
N ALA A 466 44.10 21.53 -4.28
CA ALA A 466 43.34 22.76 -4.18
C ALA A 466 42.66 22.97 -5.54
N TYR A 467 41.33 22.85 -5.58
CA TYR A 467 40.53 23.18 -6.75
C TYR A 467 40.59 24.69 -6.99
N SER A 468 41.68 25.13 -7.62
CA SER A 468 41.91 26.50 -8.06
C SER A 468 41.10 26.74 -9.33
N ILE A 469 39.78 26.90 -9.18
CA ILE A 469 38.83 27.21 -10.27
C ILE A 469 38.97 28.69 -10.69
N LEU A 470 40.21 29.05 -11.05
CA LEU A 470 40.65 30.35 -11.58
C LEU A 470 41.71 30.10 -12.66
N SER A 471 41.37 29.22 -13.60
CA SER A 471 42.03 29.20 -14.91
C SER A 471 41.77 30.54 -15.61
N THR A 472 42.73 31.00 -16.42
CA THR A 472 42.47 32.09 -17.36
C THR A 472 41.36 31.66 -18.32
N PRO A 473 40.36 32.52 -18.63
CA PRO A 473 39.31 32.18 -19.56
C PRO A 473 39.91 31.81 -20.93
N PRO A 474 39.38 30.78 -21.62
CA PRO A 474 39.87 30.40 -22.94
C PRO A 474 39.68 31.55 -23.94
N ASP A 475 40.53 31.60 -24.97
CA ASP A 475 40.34 32.52 -26.09
C ASP A 475 39.02 32.19 -26.83
N MET A 476 38.13 33.17 -26.92
CA MET A 476 36.71 33.00 -27.26
C MET A 476 36.38 33.47 -28.67
N SER A 477 37.12 32.95 -29.65
CA SER A 477 36.76 33.02 -31.07
C SER A 477 35.59 32.07 -31.38
N LEU A 478 34.38 32.44 -30.98
CA LEU A 478 33.17 31.65 -31.22
C LEU A 478 32.84 31.55 -32.73
N THR A 479 32.49 30.35 -33.18
CA THR A 479 31.89 30.17 -34.52
C THR A 479 30.50 30.84 -34.60
N PRO A 480 30.00 31.19 -35.80
CA PRO A 480 28.65 31.78 -35.94
C PRO A 480 27.53 30.93 -35.34
N GLN A 481 27.66 29.59 -35.34
CA GLN A 481 26.72 28.68 -34.68
C GLN A 481 26.79 28.82 -33.15
N GLN A 482 27.98 28.88 -32.57
CA GLN A 482 28.17 29.05 -31.13
C GLN A 482 27.74 30.45 -30.66
N GLN A 483 28.00 31.49 -31.46
CA GLN A 483 27.54 32.84 -31.21
C GLN A 483 26.01 32.92 -31.16
N SER A 484 25.30 32.32 -32.13
CA SER A 484 23.83 32.25 -32.11
C SER A 484 23.27 31.42 -30.93
N LEU A 485 24.02 30.41 -30.46
CA LEU A 485 23.68 29.66 -29.25
C LEU A 485 23.91 30.49 -27.97
N LYS A 486 24.98 31.30 -27.90
CA LYS A 486 25.25 32.24 -26.81
C LYS A 486 24.19 33.33 -26.70
N GLU A 487 23.78 33.93 -27.82
CA GLU A 487 22.69 34.90 -27.87
C GLU A 487 21.36 34.30 -27.37
N ARG A 488 21.09 33.04 -27.73
CA ARG A 488 19.92 32.29 -27.25
C ARG A 488 20.01 31.96 -25.76
N PHE A 489 21.21 31.72 -25.23
CA PHE A 489 21.45 31.54 -23.80
C PHE A 489 21.13 32.83 -23.04
N ASP A 490 21.71 33.95 -23.49
CA ASP A 490 21.56 35.26 -22.83
C ASP A 490 20.09 35.69 -22.78
N ALA A 491 19.34 35.43 -23.86
CA ALA A 491 17.90 35.68 -23.96
C ALA A 491 16.99 34.76 -23.10
N GLN A 492 17.48 33.61 -22.63
CA GLN A 492 16.69 32.64 -21.84
C GLN A 492 17.09 32.55 -20.37
N LEU A 493 18.37 32.71 -20.05
CA LEU A 493 18.92 32.51 -18.70
C LEU A 493 19.55 33.76 -18.10
N GLY A 494 19.75 34.81 -18.90
CA GLY A 494 20.47 36.05 -18.56
C GLY A 494 21.98 35.94 -18.79
N PRO A 495 22.66 37.01 -19.24
CA PRO A 495 24.10 36.98 -19.52
C PRO A 495 24.94 36.68 -18.27
N ASP A 496 24.52 37.15 -17.09
CA ASP A 496 25.18 36.92 -15.81
C ASP A 496 25.14 35.45 -15.32
N ALA A 497 24.34 34.60 -15.98
CA ALA A 497 24.29 33.17 -15.74
C ALA A 497 25.30 32.39 -16.61
N PHE A 498 25.97 33.02 -17.58
CA PHE A 498 26.97 32.37 -18.41
C PHE A 498 28.31 32.32 -17.69
N ASP A 499 28.79 31.12 -17.39
CA ASP A 499 30.05 30.88 -16.67
C ASP A 499 30.98 29.91 -17.43
N GLU A 500 32.13 29.61 -16.84
CA GLU A 500 33.18 28.83 -17.49
C GLU A 500 32.72 27.40 -17.88
N SER A 501 31.80 26.79 -17.11
CA SER A 501 31.22 25.47 -17.44
C SER A 501 30.34 25.55 -18.69
N TRP A 502 29.45 26.55 -18.76
CA TRP A 502 28.64 26.79 -19.95
C TRP A 502 29.49 27.16 -21.17
N SER A 503 30.58 27.89 -20.96
CA SER A 503 31.56 28.21 -22.01
C SER A 503 32.29 26.96 -22.54
N ARG A 504 32.71 26.05 -21.64
CA ARG A 504 33.26 24.74 -22.04
C ARG A 504 32.22 23.89 -22.77
N LEU A 505 30.98 23.82 -22.28
CA LEU A 505 29.94 23.03 -22.92
C LEU A 505 29.63 23.56 -24.34
N LEU A 506 29.57 24.87 -24.53
CA LEU A 506 29.39 25.51 -25.85
C LEU A 506 30.57 25.23 -26.80
N LYS A 507 31.80 25.17 -26.26
CA LYS A 507 33.02 24.88 -27.01
C LYS A 507 33.09 23.41 -27.47
N HIS A 508 32.79 22.46 -26.57
CA HIS A 508 32.99 21.02 -26.78
C HIS A 508 31.76 20.27 -27.34
N SER A 509 30.54 20.74 -27.07
CA SER A 509 29.33 20.21 -27.73
C SER A 509 28.21 21.27 -27.81
N PRO A 510 28.15 22.03 -28.93
CA PRO A 510 27.05 22.97 -29.21
C PRO A 510 25.66 22.32 -29.14
N GLU A 511 25.55 21.03 -29.45
CA GLU A 511 24.31 20.25 -29.43
C GLU A 511 23.85 19.99 -28.00
N MET A 512 24.75 19.49 -27.14
CA MET A 512 24.46 19.28 -25.72
C MET A 512 24.22 20.62 -25.02
N PHE A 513 24.99 21.67 -25.32
CA PHE A 513 24.73 23.02 -24.86
C PHE A 513 23.29 23.45 -25.19
N SER A 514 22.83 23.26 -26.43
CA SER A 514 21.47 23.62 -26.84
C SER A 514 20.39 22.77 -26.16
N ALA A 515 20.68 21.52 -25.78
CA ALA A 515 19.77 20.66 -25.04
C ALA A 515 19.71 21.04 -23.55
N SER A 516 20.85 21.18 -22.89
CA SER A 516 20.97 21.62 -21.49
C SER A 516 20.39 23.01 -21.27
N LEU A 517 20.57 23.94 -22.22
CA LEU A 517 19.93 25.27 -22.20
C LEU A 517 18.40 25.13 -22.19
N ARG A 518 17.84 24.35 -23.13
CA ARG A 518 16.40 24.11 -23.22
C ARG A 518 15.82 23.45 -21.97
N LEU A 519 16.56 22.55 -21.32
CA LEU A 519 16.14 21.90 -20.08
C LEU A 519 16.16 22.89 -18.91
N THR A 520 17.26 23.62 -18.75
CA THR A 520 17.47 24.63 -17.70
C THR A 520 16.46 25.78 -17.76
N SER A 521 15.98 26.14 -18.95
CA SER A 521 15.00 27.23 -19.12
C SER A 521 13.55 26.82 -18.90
N VAL A 522 13.21 25.54 -18.66
CA VAL A 522 11.83 25.12 -18.34
C VAL A 522 11.32 25.73 -17.02
N PRO A 523 11.94 25.48 -15.84
CA PRO A 523 11.45 26.02 -14.57
C PRO A 523 11.48 27.55 -14.56
N LYS A 524 12.53 28.19 -15.10
CA LYS A 524 12.62 29.65 -15.20
C LYS A 524 11.50 30.28 -16.03
N ARG A 525 10.99 29.59 -17.06
CA ARG A 525 9.92 30.06 -17.95
C ARG A 525 8.51 29.75 -17.41
N LYS A 526 8.37 28.73 -16.57
CA LYS A 526 7.14 28.44 -15.84
C LYS A 526 6.94 29.42 -14.69
N GLY A 527 7.94 29.53 -13.81
CA GLY A 527 7.96 30.48 -12.70
C GLY A 527 6.87 30.21 -11.66
N HIS A 528 6.55 28.94 -11.38
CA HIS A 528 5.67 28.59 -10.26
C HIS A 528 6.34 28.94 -8.92
N LEU A 529 7.65 28.79 -8.83
CA LEU A 529 8.50 29.28 -7.74
C LEU A 529 9.16 30.60 -8.14
N SER A 530 9.32 31.52 -7.19
CA SER A 530 10.06 32.76 -7.45
C SER A 530 11.56 32.47 -7.66
N PRO A 531 12.32 33.31 -8.40
CA PRO A 531 13.75 33.10 -8.65
C PRO A 531 14.60 32.91 -7.38
N LYS A 532 14.19 33.52 -6.26
CA LYS A 532 14.79 33.29 -4.94
C LYS A 532 14.61 31.84 -4.50
N ILE A 533 13.38 31.33 -4.50
CA ILE A 533 13.08 29.95 -4.09
C ILE A 533 13.68 28.93 -5.06
N GLN A 534 13.66 29.19 -6.37
CA GLN A 534 14.37 28.35 -7.36
C GLN A 534 15.87 28.23 -7.01
N SER A 535 16.53 29.34 -6.66
CA SER A 535 17.94 29.35 -6.27
C SER A 535 18.21 28.59 -4.96
N LEU A 536 17.32 28.71 -3.97
CA LEU A 536 17.43 28.02 -2.68
C LEU A 536 17.18 26.50 -2.81
N VAL A 537 16.24 26.09 -3.66
CA VAL A 537 15.98 24.69 -4.02
C VAL A 537 17.20 24.07 -4.70
N SER A 538 17.74 24.72 -5.75
CA SER A 538 18.95 24.23 -6.42
C SER A 538 20.19 24.24 -5.52
N LEU A 539 20.28 25.17 -4.56
CA LEU A 539 21.32 25.16 -3.53
C LEU A 539 21.21 23.90 -2.65
N SER A 540 20.02 23.55 -2.16
CA SER A 540 19.80 22.33 -1.36
C SER A 540 20.25 21.06 -2.09
N VAL A 541 19.86 20.92 -3.38
CA VAL A 541 20.29 19.78 -4.21
C VAL A 541 21.81 19.75 -4.38
N ALA A 542 22.48 20.91 -4.45
CA ALA A 542 23.94 20.99 -4.58
C ALA A 542 24.69 20.73 -3.25
N SER A 543 24.12 21.10 -2.11
CA SER A 543 24.72 20.97 -0.77
C SER A 543 24.31 19.70 -0.02
N ALA A 544 23.37 18.91 -0.55
CA ALA A 544 23.02 17.58 -0.03
C ALA A 544 24.27 16.72 0.15
N SER A 545 24.36 16.01 1.29
CA SER A 545 25.51 15.15 1.64
C SER A 545 25.75 14.00 0.66
N THR A 546 24.74 13.63 -0.13
CA THR A 546 24.83 12.65 -1.22
C THR A 546 25.41 13.21 -2.53
N HIS A 547 25.70 14.51 -2.62
CA HIS A 547 26.10 15.18 -3.86
C HIS A 547 27.26 16.18 -3.69
N LEU A 548 27.19 17.09 -2.71
CA LEU A 548 28.24 18.04 -2.31
C LEU A 548 28.99 18.75 -3.46
N HIS A 549 28.28 19.12 -4.54
CA HIS A 549 28.91 19.69 -5.74
C HIS A 549 29.27 21.18 -5.55
N VAL A 550 30.47 21.42 -5.01
CA VAL A 550 31.00 22.76 -4.65
C VAL A 550 30.80 23.85 -5.72
N PRO A 551 31.03 23.63 -7.03
CA PRO A 551 30.77 24.65 -8.05
C PRO A 551 29.29 25.06 -8.11
N ASN A 552 28.35 24.12 -7.95
CA ASN A 552 26.92 24.45 -7.86
C ASN A 552 26.56 25.12 -6.54
N ILE A 553 27.17 24.74 -5.41
CA ILE A 553 26.97 25.42 -4.13
C ILE A 553 27.34 26.90 -4.27
N GLN A 554 28.48 27.21 -4.91
CA GLN A 554 28.91 28.58 -5.20
C GLN A 554 27.95 29.29 -6.17
N ARG A 555 27.60 28.65 -7.30
CA ARG A 555 26.69 29.16 -8.33
C ARG A 555 25.32 29.53 -7.75
N TYR A 556 24.68 28.63 -7.02
CA TYR A 556 23.34 28.84 -6.45
C TYR A 556 23.35 29.74 -5.21
N THR A 557 24.43 29.78 -4.42
CA THR A 557 24.59 30.80 -3.36
C THR A 557 24.64 32.21 -3.98
N LYS A 558 25.43 32.41 -5.04
CA LYS A 558 25.49 33.69 -5.77
C LYS A 558 24.12 34.09 -6.34
N GLN A 559 23.40 33.14 -6.95
CA GLN A 559 22.07 33.39 -7.52
C GLN A 559 21.02 33.68 -6.44
N ALA A 560 21.04 32.99 -5.30
CA ALA A 560 20.13 33.26 -4.19
C ALA A 560 20.33 34.68 -3.64
N LEU A 561 21.58 35.09 -3.38
CA LEU A 561 21.91 36.46 -2.96
C LEU A 561 21.47 37.52 -3.99
N ALA A 562 21.72 37.28 -5.28
CA ALA A 562 21.29 38.19 -6.35
C ALA A 562 19.77 38.30 -6.47
N ASN A 563 19.04 37.22 -6.17
CA ASN A 563 17.58 37.17 -6.10
C ASN A 563 17.02 37.62 -4.73
N GLY A 564 17.82 38.27 -3.88
CA GLY A 564 17.37 38.87 -2.63
C GLY A 564 17.19 37.89 -1.46
N ALA A 565 17.86 36.73 -1.46
CA ALA A 565 17.98 35.91 -0.26
C ALA A 565 18.93 36.55 0.76
N SER A 566 18.52 36.54 2.02
CA SER A 566 19.37 36.88 3.16
C SER A 566 20.40 35.78 3.44
N LYS A 567 21.43 36.13 4.22
CA LYS A 567 22.37 35.16 4.79
C LYS A 567 21.63 34.11 5.63
N GLN A 568 20.64 34.54 6.40
CA GLN A 568 19.84 33.69 7.28
C GLN A 568 19.08 32.62 6.51
N GLU A 569 18.38 32.96 5.42
CA GLU A 569 17.67 32.00 4.57
C GLU A 569 18.61 30.97 3.95
N ILE A 570 19.80 31.41 3.50
CA ILE A 570 20.82 30.52 2.93
C ILE A 570 21.38 29.56 4.00
N VAL A 571 21.62 30.05 5.22
CA VAL A 571 22.04 29.20 6.35
C VAL A 571 20.92 28.24 6.76
N GLU A 572 19.66 28.68 6.77
CA GLU A 572 18.51 27.82 7.10
C GLU A 572 18.35 26.69 6.08
N VAL A 573 18.52 26.95 4.78
CA VAL A 573 18.57 25.90 3.74
C VAL A 573 19.69 24.89 4.02
N LEU A 574 20.89 25.34 4.40
CA LEU A 574 21.99 24.44 4.72
C LEU A 574 21.69 23.60 5.97
N CYS A 575 21.05 24.17 7.00
CA CYS A 575 20.58 23.42 8.17
C CYS A 575 19.50 22.39 7.82
N LEU A 576 18.49 22.76 7.04
CA LEU A 576 17.45 21.85 6.54
C LEU A 576 18.05 20.70 5.72
N THR A 577 18.94 21.02 4.78
CA THR A 577 19.64 20.04 3.93
C THR A 577 20.53 19.10 4.74
N SER A 578 21.04 19.54 5.90
CA SER A 578 21.87 18.71 6.77
C SER A 578 21.08 17.63 7.52
N THR A 579 19.74 17.64 7.55
CA THR A 579 18.97 16.59 8.24
C THR A 579 18.92 15.26 7.48
N LEU A 580 19.28 15.25 6.18
CA LEU A 580 19.30 14.07 5.30
C LEU A 580 19.99 12.85 5.93
N GLY A 581 21.06 13.08 6.71
CA GLY A 581 21.81 12.02 7.38
C GLY A 581 20.99 11.09 8.28
N ILE A 582 19.82 11.53 8.78
CA ILE A 582 18.95 10.69 9.61
C ILE A 582 18.35 9.49 8.85
N HIS A 583 18.33 9.52 7.51
CA HIS A 583 17.77 8.44 6.70
C HIS A 583 18.55 7.12 6.88
N ALA A 584 19.80 7.18 7.36
CA ALA A 584 20.54 6.01 7.84
C ALA A 584 19.86 5.33 9.04
N CYS A 585 19.31 6.09 9.98
CA CYS A 585 18.51 5.57 11.10
C CYS A 585 17.12 5.13 10.65
N ASN A 586 16.41 5.94 9.84
CA ASN A 586 15.06 5.63 9.38
C ASN A 586 14.98 4.31 8.56
N ILE A 587 16.08 3.91 7.91
CA ILE A 587 16.19 2.64 7.19
C ILE A 587 16.86 1.57 8.05
N GLY A 588 17.99 1.90 8.69
CA GLY A 588 18.83 0.93 9.41
C GLY A 588 18.25 0.44 10.73
N VAL A 589 17.44 1.25 11.43
CA VAL A 589 16.83 0.84 12.70
C VAL A 589 15.72 -0.20 12.50
N PRO A 590 14.75 -0.05 11.58
CA PRO A 590 13.79 -1.11 11.27
C PRO A 590 14.47 -2.44 10.85
N ILE A 591 15.54 -2.37 10.04
CA ILE A 591 16.34 -3.55 9.65
C ILE A 591 17.03 -4.18 10.87
N LEU A 592 17.50 -3.38 11.83
CA LEU A 592 18.06 -3.90 13.08
C LEU A 592 16.99 -4.60 13.94
N PHE A 593 15.76 -4.10 13.99
CA PHE A 593 14.64 -4.77 14.68
C PHE A 593 14.24 -6.09 13.98
N GLU A 594 14.33 -6.14 12.65
CA GLU A 594 14.15 -7.35 11.86
C GLU A 594 15.22 -8.41 12.19
N VAL A 595 16.51 -8.06 12.11
CA VAL A 595 17.61 -8.97 12.47
C VAL A 595 17.55 -9.39 13.95
N LEU A 596 17.16 -8.49 14.86
CA LEU A 596 16.94 -8.85 16.28
C LEU A 596 15.80 -9.86 16.45
N ARG A 597 14.71 -9.74 15.69
CA ARG A 597 13.59 -10.69 15.69
C ARG A 597 14.00 -12.06 15.15
N GLU A 598 14.75 -12.10 14.05
CA GLU A 598 15.32 -13.33 13.47
C GLU A 598 16.25 -14.06 14.47
N GLU A 599 17.09 -13.29 15.18
CA GLU A 599 18.01 -13.76 16.21
C GLU A 599 17.33 -14.12 17.56
N GLY A 600 15.99 -14.14 17.63
CA GLY A 600 15.23 -14.49 18.84
C GLY A 600 15.29 -13.43 19.95
N LYS A 601 15.63 -12.19 19.62
CA LYS A 601 15.83 -11.03 20.51
C LYS A 601 14.82 -9.92 20.22
N GLU A 602 13.59 -10.29 19.85
CA GLU A 602 12.52 -9.33 19.50
C GLU A 602 12.26 -8.33 20.65
N LEU A 603 12.25 -7.04 20.32
CA LEU A 603 12.00 -5.95 21.27
C LEU A 603 10.50 -5.61 21.33
N PRO A 604 10.02 -5.00 22.43
CA PRO A 604 8.63 -4.55 22.52
C PRO A 604 8.28 -3.55 21.41
N LYS A 605 7.10 -3.70 20.82
CA LYS A 605 6.60 -2.85 19.73
C LYS A 605 5.92 -1.60 20.28
N GLY A 606 5.74 -0.59 19.41
CA GLY A 606 5.08 0.65 19.78
C GLY A 606 5.85 1.43 20.85
N MET A 607 5.12 2.17 21.70
CA MET A 607 5.67 2.85 22.88
C MET A 607 5.59 2.01 24.18
N ASP A 608 5.27 0.71 24.11
CA ASP A 608 5.09 -0.12 25.31
C ASP A 608 6.39 -0.28 26.10
N GLY A 609 6.32 -0.07 27.42
CA GLY A 609 7.49 -0.13 28.31
C GLY A 609 8.54 0.99 28.11
N MET A 610 8.23 2.03 27.32
CA MET A 610 9.08 3.22 27.22
C MET A 610 9.19 3.98 28.55
N SER A 611 10.34 4.62 28.78
CA SER A 611 10.55 5.49 29.93
C SER A 611 9.73 6.79 29.83
N LYS A 612 9.56 7.49 30.96
CA LYS A 612 8.94 8.83 30.98
C LYS A 612 9.69 9.82 30.09
N GLU A 613 11.02 9.77 30.09
CA GLU A 613 11.90 10.58 29.23
C GLU A 613 11.67 10.28 27.74
N GLN A 614 11.46 9.01 27.36
CA GLN A 614 11.14 8.64 25.98
C GLN A 614 9.78 9.20 25.54
N TRP A 615 8.77 9.20 26.41
CA TRP A 615 7.49 9.86 26.14
C TRP A 615 7.63 11.39 26.01
N GLU A 616 8.41 12.04 26.89
CA GLU A 616 8.67 13.49 26.82
C GLU A 616 9.43 13.89 25.55
N LEU A 617 10.39 13.08 25.09
CA LEU A 617 11.10 13.27 23.82
C LEU A 617 10.18 13.11 22.59
N ARG A 618 9.23 12.17 22.64
CA ARG A 618 8.19 12.02 21.61
C ARG A 618 7.29 13.26 21.55
N GLU A 619 6.75 13.70 22.68
CA GLU A 619 5.85 14.87 22.76
C GLU A 619 6.55 16.16 22.28
N ASP A 620 7.83 16.33 22.61
CA ASP A 620 8.64 17.46 22.15
C ASP A 620 8.90 17.42 20.64
N PHE A 621 9.15 16.23 20.06
CA PHE A 621 9.25 16.06 18.59
C PHE A 621 7.93 16.40 17.90
N GLU A 622 6.81 15.83 18.35
CA GLU A 622 5.48 16.09 17.77
C GLU A 622 5.17 17.58 17.77
N LYS A 623 5.44 18.26 18.90
CA LYS A 623 5.22 19.69 19.09
C LYS A 623 6.12 20.57 18.22
N LYS A 624 7.38 20.19 18.00
CA LYS A 624 8.35 20.97 17.20
C LYS A 624 8.26 20.72 15.70
N ARG A 625 7.86 19.51 15.28
CA ARG A 625 7.86 19.07 13.88
C ARG A 625 6.47 18.96 13.26
N GLY A 626 5.41 18.91 14.06
CA GLY A 626 4.01 18.86 13.60
C GLY A 626 3.55 17.48 13.09
N TYR A 627 4.31 16.41 13.37
CA TYR A 627 3.93 15.03 13.05
C TYR A 627 4.61 14.02 13.99
N TRP A 628 4.00 12.85 14.14
CA TRP A 628 4.64 11.62 14.61
C TRP A 628 4.71 10.59 13.48
N HIS A 629 5.52 9.56 13.65
CA HIS A 629 5.60 8.44 12.71
C HIS A 629 6.21 7.20 13.38
N ALA A 630 5.65 6.00 13.14
CA ALA A 630 5.99 4.79 13.87
C ALA A 630 7.49 4.42 13.82
N PHE A 631 8.20 4.63 12.69
CA PHE A 631 9.65 4.36 12.61
C PHE A 631 10.49 5.16 13.63
N TRP A 632 9.99 6.27 14.19
CA TRP A 632 10.68 6.99 15.26
C TRP A 632 10.68 6.22 16.58
N GLU A 633 9.68 5.36 16.82
CA GLU A 633 9.50 4.62 18.08
C GLU A 633 10.62 3.61 18.29
N ASP A 634 11.00 2.87 17.25
CA ASP A 634 12.12 1.92 17.28
C ASP A 634 13.48 2.63 17.51
N PHE A 635 13.68 3.80 16.93
CA PHE A 635 14.90 4.60 17.12
C PHE A 635 14.96 5.23 18.52
N LEU A 636 13.85 5.81 18.98
CA LEU A 636 13.66 6.32 20.34
C LEU A 636 13.84 5.22 21.40
N ARG A 637 13.46 3.97 21.09
CA ARG A 637 13.64 2.81 21.97
C ARG A 637 15.11 2.44 22.13
N LEU A 638 15.87 2.38 21.04
CA LEU A 638 17.28 1.97 21.06
C LEU A 638 18.25 3.07 21.51
N SER A 639 17.96 4.33 21.18
CA SER A 639 18.88 5.44 21.46
C SER A 639 18.13 6.76 21.73
N PRO A 640 17.47 6.88 22.91
CA PRO A 640 16.73 8.09 23.26
C PRO A 640 17.62 9.34 23.32
N GLU A 641 18.88 9.20 23.77
CA GLU A 641 19.87 10.29 23.78
C GLU A 641 20.14 10.82 22.35
N PHE A 642 20.39 9.93 21.39
CA PHE A 642 20.66 10.33 20.01
C PHE A 642 19.40 10.79 19.28
N PHE A 643 18.23 10.21 19.59
CA PHE A 643 16.94 10.73 19.15
C PHE A 643 16.74 12.17 19.63
N GLY A 644 16.92 12.44 20.93
CA GLY A 644 16.81 13.78 21.53
C GLY A 644 17.75 14.80 20.90
N ALA A 645 19.02 14.44 20.72
CA ALA A 645 20.00 15.27 20.01
C ALA A 645 19.59 15.55 18.55
N TYR A 646 18.98 14.58 17.87
CA TYR A 646 18.41 14.80 16.53
C TYR A 646 17.14 15.67 16.54
N VAL A 647 16.28 15.57 17.57
CA VAL A 647 15.12 16.47 17.73
C VAL A 647 15.62 17.91 17.85
N GLU A 648 16.62 18.17 18.70
CA GLU A 648 17.23 19.50 18.82
C GLU A 648 17.80 19.97 17.48
N PHE A 649 18.74 19.22 16.90
CA PHE A 649 19.41 19.54 15.64
C PHE A 649 18.43 19.85 14.49
N SER A 650 17.44 18.99 14.28
CA SER A 650 16.48 19.13 13.18
C SER A 650 15.38 20.16 13.43
N SER A 651 15.21 20.63 14.66
CA SER A 651 14.26 21.69 15.02
C SER A 651 14.84 23.09 14.92
N VAL A 652 16.17 23.27 14.85
CA VAL A 652 16.82 24.60 14.74
C VAL A 652 16.23 25.49 13.62
N PRO A 653 15.94 24.98 12.40
CA PRO A 653 15.24 25.77 11.36
C PRO A 653 13.82 26.20 11.77
N TRP A 654 13.14 25.39 12.57
CA TRP A 654 11.73 25.60 12.94
C TRP A 654 11.56 26.50 14.16
N THR A 655 12.50 26.50 15.11
CA THR A 655 12.36 27.20 16.41
C THR A 655 13.15 28.51 16.54
N ASN A 656 14.08 28.80 15.63
CA ASN A 656 14.84 30.05 15.64
C ASN A 656 13.97 31.31 15.36
N GLU A 657 14.57 32.49 15.57
CA GLU A 657 13.99 33.83 15.32
C GLU A 657 12.55 33.99 15.83
N GLY A 658 12.34 33.71 17.13
CA GLY A 658 11.04 33.89 17.78
C GLY A 658 10.06 32.73 17.60
N GLY A 659 10.53 31.56 17.12
CA GLY A 659 9.76 30.32 17.07
C GLY A 659 9.19 29.95 15.70
N ASN A 660 9.75 30.50 14.60
CA ASN A 660 9.29 30.21 13.24
C ASN A 660 10.41 30.02 12.19
N GLY A 661 11.67 30.37 12.49
CA GLY A 661 12.73 30.53 11.49
C GLY A 661 12.52 31.75 10.57
N VAL A 662 13.30 31.86 9.49
CA VAL A 662 13.17 32.94 8.49
C VAL A 662 12.53 32.49 7.18
N LEU A 663 12.57 31.20 6.86
CA LEU A 663 11.81 30.61 5.76
C LEU A 663 10.36 30.35 6.18
N GLU A 664 9.41 30.49 5.25
CA GLU A 664 8.03 30.04 5.48
C GLU A 664 7.94 28.50 5.51
N PRO A 665 7.04 27.89 6.30
CA PRO A 665 6.92 26.42 6.41
C PRO A 665 6.85 25.69 5.06
N LYS A 666 6.10 26.21 4.09
CA LYS A 666 6.01 25.64 2.73
C LYS A 666 7.39 25.53 2.07
N VAL A 667 8.23 26.56 2.18
CA VAL A 667 9.57 26.55 1.59
C VAL A 667 10.48 25.55 2.29
N LYS A 668 10.37 25.36 3.61
CA LYS A 668 11.16 24.33 4.33
C LYS A 668 10.85 22.93 3.80
N GLU A 669 9.57 22.65 3.57
CA GLU A 669 9.11 21.38 3.00
C GLU A 669 9.51 21.21 1.52
N LEU A 670 9.51 22.29 0.72
CA LEU A 670 10.07 22.28 -0.64
C LEU A 670 11.58 22.00 -0.66
N ILE A 671 12.33 22.49 0.34
CA ILE A 671 13.77 22.21 0.51
C ILE A 671 14.02 20.74 0.89
N TYR A 672 13.19 20.15 1.75
CA TYR A 672 13.25 18.71 2.03
C TYR A 672 12.92 17.87 0.78
N CYS A 673 11.82 18.18 0.06
CA CYS A 673 11.48 17.56 -1.21
C CYS A 673 12.62 17.62 -2.24
N ALA A 674 13.38 18.72 -2.27
CA ALA A 674 14.46 18.94 -3.23
C ALA A 674 15.58 17.90 -3.11
N PHE A 675 16.07 17.62 -1.91
CA PHE A 675 17.11 16.59 -1.73
C PHE A 675 16.55 15.16 -1.76
N ASP A 676 15.32 14.92 -1.31
CA ASP A 676 14.73 13.58 -1.36
C ASP A 676 14.36 13.14 -2.78
N THR A 677 14.00 14.07 -3.68
CA THR A 677 13.79 13.77 -5.11
C THR A 677 15.07 13.78 -5.94
N ALA A 678 16.22 14.14 -5.37
CA ALA A 678 17.49 14.19 -6.10
C ALA A 678 17.93 12.77 -6.51
N ALA A 679 18.43 12.62 -7.74
CA ALA A 679 18.89 11.34 -8.29
C ALA A 679 20.07 10.70 -7.52
N THR A 680 20.73 11.46 -6.63
CA THR A 680 21.76 10.97 -5.70
C THR A 680 21.21 10.35 -4.41
N HIS A 681 19.89 10.41 -4.19
CA HIS A 681 19.26 10.02 -2.92
C HIS A 681 17.94 9.24 -3.08
N LEU A 682 16.98 9.77 -3.85
CA LEU A 682 15.70 9.13 -4.20
C LEU A 682 14.91 8.52 -3.02
N TYR A 683 14.84 9.23 -1.88
CA TYR A 683 14.21 8.73 -0.66
C TYR A 683 12.69 8.93 -0.66
N THR A 684 11.98 8.01 -1.31
CA THR A 684 10.51 8.01 -1.47
C THR A 684 9.69 8.27 -0.19
N PRO A 685 10.02 7.73 1.00
CA PRO A 685 9.23 7.97 2.21
C PRO A 685 9.25 9.43 2.66
N GLY A 686 10.45 10.03 2.74
CA GLY A 686 10.62 11.45 3.06
C GLY A 686 10.00 12.33 1.99
N LEU A 687 10.27 12.04 0.71
CA LEU A 687 9.70 12.79 -0.41
C LEU A 687 8.17 12.86 -0.32
N LYS A 688 7.49 11.75 -0.06
CA LYS A 688 6.03 11.73 0.10
C LYS A 688 5.56 12.50 1.34
N LEU A 689 6.23 12.36 2.48
CA LEU A 689 5.90 13.10 3.70
C LEU A 689 5.97 14.62 3.45
N HIS A 690 7.07 15.08 2.87
CA HIS A 690 7.33 16.49 2.61
C HIS A 690 6.39 17.05 1.52
N MET A 691 6.05 16.29 0.48
CA MET A 691 4.98 16.65 -0.47
C MET A 691 3.63 16.87 0.21
N ASN A 692 3.21 15.97 1.11
CA ASN A 692 1.96 16.13 1.84
C ASN A 692 1.98 17.41 2.69
N ASN A 693 3.13 17.77 3.28
CA ASN A 693 3.26 18.98 4.08
C ASN A 693 3.30 20.26 3.22
N VAL A 694 3.96 20.26 2.04
CA VAL A 694 3.86 21.36 1.06
C VAL A 694 2.38 21.65 0.75
N LEU A 695 1.58 20.61 0.45
CA LEU A 695 0.15 20.75 0.16
C LEU A 695 -0.65 21.27 1.38
N LYS A 696 -0.35 20.80 2.61
CA LYS A 696 -0.96 21.32 3.85
C LYS A 696 -0.67 22.80 4.07
N TYR A 697 0.54 23.26 3.74
CA TYR A 697 0.94 24.68 3.81
C TYR A 697 0.54 25.49 2.57
N GLY A 698 -0.44 25.01 1.79
CA GLY A 698 -1.04 25.76 0.68
C GLY A 698 -0.20 25.80 -0.60
N GLY A 699 0.80 24.92 -0.73
CA GLY A 699 1.55 24.75 -1.98
C GLY A 699 0.81 23.95 -3.04
N THR A 700 1.28 24.01 -4.28
CA THR A 700 0.62 23.36 -5.43
C THR A 700 1.41 22.19 -6.02
N ALA A 701 0.74 21.37 -6.85
CA ALA A 701 1.40 20.28 -7.58
C ALA A 701 2.44 20.81 -8.58
N GLU A 702 2.20 22.00 -9.14
CA GLU A 702 3.10 22.68 -10.07
C GLU A 702 4.37 23.19 -9.38
N GLU A 703 4.27 23.72 -8.15
CA GLU A 703 5.42 24.09 -7.33
C GLU A 703 6.29 22.86 -7.01
N ILE A 704 5.66 21.73 -6.61
CA ILE A 704 6.34 20.46 -6.35
C ILE A 704 7.01 19.90 -7.62
N MET A 705 6.33 20.00 -8.77
CA MET A 705 6.90 19.59 -10.06
C MET A 705 8.08 20.48 -10.48
N GLU A 706 8.04 21.78 -10.18
CA GLU A 706 9.15 22.69 -10.46
C GLU A 706 10.38 22.38 -9.58
N VAL A 707 10.18 21.92 -8.33
CA VAL A 707 11.28 21.36 -7.51
C VAL A 707 11.93 20.13 -8.17
N MET A 708 11.13 19.20 -8.72
CA MET A 708 11.69 18.04 -9.45
C MET A 708 12.45 18.47 -10.71
N GLU A 709 11.94 19.46 -11.46
CA GLU A 709 12.61 19.98 -12.65
C GLU A 709 13.96 20.63 -12.29
N LEU A 710 14.02 21.39 -11.19
CA LEU A 710 15.26 21.98 -10.66
C LEU A 710 16.25 20.92 -10.15
N ALA A 711 15.77 19.89 -9.45
CA ALA A 711 16.61 18.78 -8.98
C ALA A 711 17.19 17.95 -10.13
N THR A 712 16.42 17.74 -11.21
CA THR A 712 16.86 17.04 -12.42
C THR A 712 18.07 17.71 -13.10
N LEU A 713 18.26 19.02 -12.91
CA LEU A 713 19.42 19.75 -13.45
C LEU A 713 20.75 19.33 -12.82
N LEU A 714 20.76 18.59 -11.70
CA LEU A 714 22.00 18.09 -11.08
C LEU A 714 22.85 17.28 -12.07
N SER A 715 22.21 16.56 -13.00
CA SER A 715 22.86 15.74 -14.02
C SER A 715 23.75 16.53 -14.99
N ILE A 716 23.51 17.84 -15.16
CA ILE A 716 24.34 18.71 -16.01
C ILE A 716 25.77 18.84 -15.44
N SER A 717 25.92 18.75 -14.11
CA SER A 717 27.20 18.82 -13.39
C SER A 717 28.24 17.79 -13.84
N THR A 718 27.80 16.71 -14.50
CA THR A 718 28.68 15.75 -15.20
C THR A 718 29.64 16.48 -16.14
N MET A 719 29.16 17.49 -16.88
CA MET A 719 29.95 18.26 -17.83
C MET A 719 30.85 19.29 -17.15
N ASP A 720 30.37 19.96 -16.10
CA ASP A 720 31.15 20.89 -15.26
C ASP A 720 32.42 20.24 -14.70
N VAL A 721 32.36 18.95 -14.32
CA VAL A 721 33.52 18.18 -13.83
C VAL A 721 34.34 17.56 -14.97
N SER A 722 33.69 17.00 -16.00
CA SER A 722 34.39 16.18 -17.01
C SER A 722 35.12 17.01 -18.06
N LEU A 723 34.58 18.16 -18.48
CA LEU A 723 35.17 18.95 -19.57
C LEU A 723 36.52 19.61 -19.18
N PRO A 724 36.73 20.16 -17.96
CA PRO A 724 38.04 20.61 -17.53
C PRO A 724 39.10 19.49 -17.47
N ILE A 725 38.69 18.27 -17.12
CA ILE A 725 39.58 17.09 -17.11
C ILE A 725 39.96 16.72 -18.56
N LEU A 726 38.99 16.69 -19.48
CA LEU A 726 39.25 16.46 -20.90
C LEU A 726 40.22 17.50 -21.49
N GLU A 727 40.01 18.80 -21.21
CA GLU A 727 40.94 19.85 -21.66
C GLU A 727 42.35 19.67 -21.10
N LYS A 728 42.48 19.27 -19.82
CA LYS A 728 43.77 18.98 -19.19
C LYS A 728 44.48 17.79 -19.83
N GLU A 729 43.80 16.67 -20.04
CA GLU A 729 44.45 15.47 -20.61
C GLU A 729 44.67 15.56 -22.13
N LEU A 730 43.96 16.45 -22.83
CA LEU A 730 44.29 16.84 -24.21
C LEU A 730 45.51 17.77 -24.27
N ALA A 731 45.74 18.61 -23.26
CA ALA A 731 46.95 19.45 -23.15
C ALA A 731 48.20 18.68 -22.67
N ASN A 732 48.04 17.41 -22.30
CA ASN A 732 49.13 16.49 -21.93
C ASN A 732 49.56 15.57 -23.09
N GLN A 733 48.98 15.73 -24.29
CA GLN A 733 49.24 14.93 -25.51
C GLN A 733 50.00 15.75 -26.57
#